data_AF-A0A3D0YU05-F1
#
_entry.id   AF-A0A3D0YU05-F1
#
_cell.length_a   1.000
_cell.length_b   1.000
_cell.length_c   1.000
_cell.angle_alpha   90.00
_cell.angle_beta   90.00
_cell.angle_gamma   90.00
#
_symmetry.space_group_name_H-M   'P 1'
#
loop_
_entity.id
_entity.type
_entity.pdbx_description
1 polymer ?
#
loop_
_entity_poly.entity_id
_entity_poly.type
_entity_poly.pdbx_seq_one_letter_code
_entity_poly.pdbx_strand_id
1 'polypeptide(L)'
;MTTKNVSTTKNEADEQKKGPFDQFTNLYELSKTLKFELQPVPETLELLDNGEGKNLIQLDKEIDLLYETSMKPLFDNLHEKFINDSLSLVNIDVRKLEDLRVLLIEAEELRRQIKEARKNKQDSDLLEKQLKELEGEYKSGEKKGRIPDLQKDLRGDIVMSYKTTAKNWTQELNGKETELPKKKGKRKIEIKKTGSEILGEENVLAILAYYNPDKVDIIKKFTGFFTYFSGFNQNRQNYYSTDALATSVAHRVINKNLLIFLENIKDYKKFKGQLPSLVEYDDYFKLKNFNKFLSQIGIEEYNEKIGMIKSIVNLEHNQKQVDGKFQLKGLKTFDKQIGCKTKKQRDGGCGDGAPKFLEKVGLGFQVTKDNDGQYLIWECLGYVKDTLEADLVNLRENYQKFFSSWQDYDLDKIFFRKEALNTISSRWFGGENWFIIAQALTLSGVGKIDRRDNEYKIPPFVSLQELRNAFDHLEKGIDFDLNKRKRSTADAVTEVNKTYTYSAENLFKERYKEQGLFMGTLFETMLAVWQSEVDYKFSQIFDGFEVRRQDKNNEEKIGKVESFLRGFERYRNEKFDKNVKDKLDRSIHVEIVKNLIEEGYLRLLQLTKCHSLEKKGEIDPRPVEDKFYTTLNEFWTDNIIVLYDKALQSTLTKKPYSEDKIKLNFENATLANGFDINKEADNAAVILTNEKCFYLAIMGKGNNYCFNKEKNQALYENIEGDW
;
A
#
# COMPACT_ATOMS: atom_id res chain seq x y z
N MET A 1 -32.33 30.83 -42.35
CA MET A 1 -33.63 31.38 -41.95
C MET A 1 -33.45 32.12 -40.64
N THR A 2 -33.83 33.38 -40.67
CA THR A 2 -33.82 34.43 -39.65
C THR A 2 -34.49 34.03 -38.34
N THR A 3 -33.84 34.30 -37.21
CA THR A 3 -34.50 34.61 -35.93
C THR A 3 -33.58 35.58 -35.18
N LYS A 4 -33.75 36.88 -35.44
CA LYS A 4 -34.54 37.84 -34.65
C LYS A 4 -33.83 38.26 -33.36
N ASN A 5 -33.17 39.42 -33.49
CA ASN A 5 -32.87 40.37 -32.43
C ASN A 5 -34.09 40.55 -31.52
N VAL A 6 -33.89 40.36 -30.22
CA VAL A 6 -34.74 40.96 -29.20
C VAL A 6 -34.00 42.20 -28.71
N SER A 7 -34.56 43.37 -29.04
CA SER A 7 -34.11 44.65 -28.56
C SER A 7 -34.34 44.73 -27.05
N THR A 8 -33.25 44.85 -26.29
CA THR A 8 -33.31 45.30 -24.91
C THR A 8 -33.47 46.82 -24.93
N THR A 9 -34.64 47.28 -24.50
CA THR A 9 -34.86 48.66 -24.07
C THR A 9 -33.82 49.01 -23.02
N LYS A 10 -32.97 50.00 -23.34
CA LYS A 10 -32.05 50.62 -22.39
C LYS A 10 -32.89 51.33 -21.32
N ASN A 11 -32.90 50.80 -20.10
CA ASN A 11 -33.15 51.60 -18.92
C ASN A 11 -31.86 52.38 -18.60
N GLU A 12 -31.85 53.65 -18.98
CA GLU A 12 -30.87 54.66 -18.57
C GLU A 12 -31.19 55.08 -17.12
N ALA A 13 -30.91 54.22 -16.15
CA ALA A 13 -30.97 54.56 -14.72
C ALA A 13 -30.20 53.50 -13.90
N ASP A 14 -28.87 53.57 -13.96
CA ASP A 14 -27.91 53.25 -12.87
C ASP A 14 -26.52 53.01 -13.49
N GLU A 15 -25.80 54.09 -13.78
CA GLU A 15 -24.33 54.02 -13.85
C GLU A 15 -23.77 53.89 -12.42
N GLN A 16 -24.06 52.76 -11.77
CA GLN A 16 -23.22 52.31 -10.68
C GLN A 16 -21.83 52.01 -11.27
N LYS A 17 -20.81 52.71 -10.76
CA LYS A 17 -19.41 52.50 -11.13
C LYS A 17 -19.08 51.02 -11.08
N LYS A 18 -19.02 50.37 -12.26
CA LYS A 18 -18.61 48.98 -12.36
C LYS A 18 -17.20 48.83 -11.77
N GLY A 19 -17.08 48.01 -10.74
CA GLY A 19 -15.80 47.68 -10.14
C GLY A 19 -14.92 46.93 -11.15
N PRO A 20 -13.59 46.92 -10.96
CA PRO A 20 -12.67 46.23 -11.87
C PRO A 20 -12.93 44.71 -11.99
N PHE A 21 -13.73 44.14 -11.07
CA PHE A 21 -14.09 42.73 -11.05
C PHE A 21 -15.41 42.37 -11.73
N ASP A 22 -16.25 43.35 -12.10
CA ASP A 22 -17.58 43.07 -12.67
C ASP A 22 -17.50 42.42 -14.06
N GLN A 23 -16.36 42.61 -14.75
CA GLN A 23 -16.04 41.93 -16.01
C GLN A 23 -15.76 40.42 -15.86
N PHE A 24 -15.63 39.90 -14.64
CA PHE A 24 -15.35 38.49 -14.35
C PHE A 24 -16.59 37.69 -13.91
N THR A 25 -17.75 38.01 -14.47
CA THR A 25 -19.00 37.27 -14.23
C THR A 25 -19.45 36.56 -15.50
N ASN A 26 -20.12 35.41 -15.37
CA ASN A 26 -20.66 34.61 -16.51
C ASN A 26 -19.62 34.20 -17.58
N LEU A 27 -18.36 33.99 -17.19
CA LEU A 27 -17.27 33.67 -18.13
C LEU A 27 -17.23 32.21 -18.59
N TYR A 28 -17.69 31.29 -17.74
CA TYR A 28 -17.70 29.85 -18.02
C TYR A 28 -18.71 29.15 -17.13
N GLU A 29 -19.18 27.99 -17.59
CA GLU A 29 -20.12 27.16 -16.84
C GLU A 29 -19.40 26.30 -15.80
N LEU A 30 -20.08 26.06 -14.68
CA LEU A 30 -19.61 25.18 -13.60
C LEU A 30 -20.73 24.24 -13.19
N SER A 31 -20.50 22.94 -13.29
CA SER A 31 -21.40 21.94 -12.75
C SER A 31 -21.20 21.80 -11.24
N LYS A 32 -22.27 21.95 -10.46
CA LYS A 32 -22.28 21.72 -9.01
C LYS A 32 -23.32 20.67 -8.65
N THR A 33 -23.02 19.84 -7.66
CA THR A 33 -23.95 18.84 -7.11
C THR A 33 -24.36 19.28 -5.71
N LEU A 34 -25.64 19.56 -5.52
CA LEU A 34 -26.23 19.83 -4.20
C LEU A 34 -26.59 18.53 -3.52
N LYS A 35 -26.47 18.46 -2.20
CA LYS A 35 -26.79 17.26 -1.40
C LYS A 35 -27.81 17.64 -0.33
N PHE A 36 -28.88 16.86 -0.25
CA PHE A 36 -29.96 17.03 0.71
C PHE A 36 -30.25 15.69 1.38
N GLU A 37 -30.73 15.75 2.62
CA GLU A 37 -31.34 14.60 3.29
C GLU A 37 -32.75 14.40 2.73
N LEU A 38 -33.12 13.15 2.43
CA LEU A 38 -34.49 12.80 2.06
C LEU A 38 -35.19 12.25 3.30
N GLN A 39 -36.13 13.01 3.84
CA GLN A 39 -36.95 12.61 4.98
C GLN A 39 -38.25 11.99 4.45
N PRO A 40 -38.51 10.68 4.68
CA PRO A 40 -39.74 10.05 4.24
C PRO A 40 -40.94 10.67 4.98
N VAL A 41 -42.00 10.97 4.24
CA VAL A 41 -43.29 11.34 4.85
C VAL A 41 -43.89 10.13 5.59
N PRO A 42 -44.78 10.31 6.59
CA PRO A 42 -45.23 9.22 7.48
C PRO A 42 -45.71 7.96 6.75
N GLU A 43 -46.49 8.11 5.69
CA GLU A 43 -47.01 6.99 4.88
C GLU A 43 -45.90 6.27 4.11
N THR A 44 -44.90 7.02 3.65
CA THR A 44 -43.71 6.43 3.02
C THR A 44 -42.86 5.69 4.05
N LEU A 45 -42.72 6.23 5.27
CA LEU A 45 -41.97 5.57 6.34
C LEU A 45 -42.61 4.23 6.71
N GLU A 46 -43.93 4.17 6.84
CA GLU A 46 -44.65 2.91 7.11
C GLU A 46 -44.44 1.87 5.99
N LEU A 47 -44.47 2.31 4.72
CA LEU A 47 -44.15 1.44 3.57
C LEU A 47 -42.72 0.92 3.60
N LEU A 48 -41.76 1.73 4.04
CA LEU A 48 -40.35 1.35 4.16
C LEU A 48 -40.09 0.42 5.37
N ASP A 49 -40.86 0.54 6.46
CA ASP A 49 -40.65 -0.25 7.68
C ASP A 49 -41.36 -1.61 7.67
N ASN A 50 -42.55 -1.69 7.06
CA ASN A 50 -43.45 -2.84 7.17
C ASN A 50 -44.06 -3.33 5.85
N GLY A 51 -43.86 -2.62 4.74
CA GLY A 51 -44.47 -2.92 3.44
C GLY A 51 -43.49 -3.39 2.35
N GLU A 52 -43.89 -3.23 1.09
CA GLU A 52 -43.06 -3.51 -0.09
C GLU A 52 -41.73 -2.72 -0.08
N GLY A 53 -41.71 -1.54 0.54
CA GLY A 53 -40.53 -0.67 0.65
C GLY A 53 -39.36 -1.29 1.41
N LYS A 54 -39.62 -2.09 2.44
CA LYS A 54 -38.57 -2.81 3.18
C LYS A 54 -37.83 -3.82 2.30
N ASN A 55 -38.60 -4.55 1.49
CA ASN A 55 -38.05 -5.53 0.56
C ASN A 55 -37.23 -4.84 -0.54
N LEU A 56 -37.63 -3.64 -0.97
CA LEU A 56 -36.90 -2.84 -1.96
C LEU A 56 -35.52 -2.40 -1.46
N ILE A 57 -35.43 -1.89 -0.22
CA ILE A 57 -34.14 -1.51 0.37
C ILE A 57 -33.23 -2.73 0.52
N GLN A 58 -33.77 -3.87 0.97
CA GLN A 58 -32.99 -5.11 1.09
C GLN A 58 -32.48 -5.59 -0.28
N LEU A 59 -33.32 -5.51 -1.31
CA LEU A 59 -32.92 -5.84 -2.68
C LEU A 59 -31.81 -4.92 -3.19
N ASP A 60 -31.92 -3.60 -2.98
CA ASP A 60 -30.89 -2.64 -3.37
C ASP A 60 -29.56 -2.91 -2.64
N LYS A 61 -29.60 -3.29 -1.35
CA LYS A 61 -28.40 -3.74 -0.60
C LYS A 61 -27.76 -4.98 -1.22
N GLU A 62 -28.56 -5.98 -1.59
CA GLU A 62 -28.05 -7.19 -2.23
C GLU A 62 -27.45 -6.90 -3.61
N ILE A 63 -28.08 -6.05 -4.41
CA ILE A 63 -27.58 -5.64 -5.73
C ILE A 63 -26.27 -4.87 -5.60
N ASP A 64 -26.17 -3.92 -4.67
CA ASP A 64 -24.94 -3.16 -4.43
C ASP A 64 -23.80 -4.07 -3.95
N LEU A 65 -24.08 -4.99 -3.03
CA LEU A 65 -23.11 -5.99 -2.57
C LEU A 65 -22.61 -6.87 -3.72
N LEU A 66 -23.51 -7.40 -4.56
CA LEU A 66 -23.14 -8.22 -5.71
C LEU A 66 -22.38 -7.42 -6.78
N TYR A 67 -22.74 -6.16 -6.95
CA TYR A 67 -22.05 -5.25 -7.85
C TYR A 67 -20.58 -5.06 -7.45
N GLU A 68 -20.33 -4.74 -6.18
CA GLU A 68 -18.99 -4.52 -5.64
C GLU A 68 -18.16 -5.80 -5.56
N THR A 69 -18.74 -6.87 -5.03
CA THR A 69 -17.99 -8.11 -4.70
C THR A 69 -17.79 -9.03 -5.90
N SER A 70 -18.71 -9.00 -6.88
CA SER A 70 -18.74 -9.97 -7.97
C SER A 70 -18.68 -9.32 -9.35
N MET A 71 -19.61 -8.42 -9.68
CA MET A 71 -19.70 -7.90 -11.05
C MET A 71 -18.51 -7.00 -11.45
N LYS A 72 -18.08 -6.07 -10.59
CA LYS A 72 -16.90 -5.24 -10.88
C LYS A 72 -15.65 -6.08 -11.16
N PRO A 73 -15.28 -7.08 -10.33
CA PRO A 73 -14.18 -8.00 -10.64
C PRO A 73 -14.33 -8.73 -11.98
N LEU A 74 -15.54 -9.20 -12.32
CA LEU A 74 -15.81 -9.88 -13.59
C LEU A 74 -15.57 -8.95 -14.79
N PHE A 75 -16.08 -7.73 -14.72
CA PHE A 75 -15.84 -6.71 -15.73
C PHE A 75 -14.36 -6.33 -15.83
N ASP A 76 -13.69 -6.12 -14.71
CA ASP A 76 -12.26 -5.76 -14.69
C ASP A 76 -11.40 -6.88 -15.31
N ASN A 77 -11.71 -8.15 -15.05
CA ASN A 77 -11.06 -9.28 -15.72
C ASN A 77 -11.29 -9.28 -17.23
N LEU A 78 -12.51 -8.98 -17.68
CA LEU A 78 -12.84 -8.90 -19.11
C LEU A 78 -12.10 -7.73 -19.78
N HIS A 79 -12.06 -6.56 -19.14
CA HIS A 79 -11.29 -5.41 -19.60
C HIS A 79 -9.79 -5.73 -19.68
N GLU A 80 -9.23 -6.39 -18.66
CA GLU A 80 -7.85 -6.85 -18.65
C GLU A 80 -7.57 -7.79 -19.83
N LYS A 81 -8.45 -8.76 -20.09
CA LYS A 81 -8.33 -9.67 -21.24
C LYS A 81 -8.35 -8.89 -22.56
N PHE A 82 -9.30 -7.99 -22.76
CA PHE A 82 -9.40 -7.20 -23.99
C PHE A 82 -8.16 -6.32 -24.21
N ILE A 83 -7.63 -5.71 -23.14
CA ILE A 83 -6.40 -4.90 -23.20
C ILE A 83 -5.21 -5.75 -23.61
N ASN A 84 -5.02 -6.92 -22.97
CA ASN A 84 -3.91 -7.82 -23.28
C ASN A 84 -4.00 -8.35 -24.72
N ASP A 85 -5.19 -8.79 -25.15
CA ASP A 85 -5.43 -9.25 -26.52
C ASP A 85 -5.08 -8.13 -27.51
N SER A 86 -5.42 -6.87 -27.20
CA SER A 86 -5.12 -5.72 -28.06
C SER A 86 -3.65 -5.36 -28.11
N LEU A 87 -2.98 -5.27 -26.95
CA LEU A 87 -1.56 -4.93 -26.88
C LEU A 87 -0.68 -6.00 -27.55
N SER A 88 -1.12 -7.26 -27.60
CA SER A 88 -0.40 -8.32 -28.33
C SER A 88 -0.38 -8.12 -29.84
N LEU A 89 -1.32 -7.33 -30.39
CA LEU A 89 -1.40 -6.98 -31.81
C LEU A 89 -0.66 -5.68 -32.15
N VAL A 90 -0.20 -4.93 -31.15
CA VAL A 90 0.49 -3.65 -31.37
C VAL A 90 1.90 -3.89 -31.89
N ASN A 91 2.24 -3.20 -32.98
CA ASN A 91 3.59 -3.14 -33.51
C ASN A 91 3.93 -1.69 -33.88
N ILE A 92 4.52 -0.96 -32.95
CA ILE A 92 4.93 0.42 -33.16
C ILE A 92 6.16 0.44 -34.06
N ASP A 93 6.10 1.28 -35.11
CA ASP A 93 7.22 1.48 -36.02
C ASP A 93 8.44 2.05 -35.28
N VAL A 94 9.55 1.34 -35.37
CA VAL A 94 10.83 1.70 -34.75
C VAL A 94 11.32 3.08 -35.23
N ARG A 95 10.98 3.48 -36.46
CA ARG A 95 11.31 4.81 -36.99
C ARG A 95 10.64 5.92 -36.18
N LYS A 96 9.34 5.78 -35.89
CA LYS A 96 8.61 6.74 -35.04
C LYS A 96 9.17 6.81 -33.62
N LEU A 97 9.63 5.67 -33.07
CA LEU A 97 10.28 5.63 -31.76
C LEU A 97 11.62 6.38 -31.76
N GLU A 98 12.42 6.22 -32.82
CA GLU A 98 13.68 6.94 -33.00
C GLU A 98 13.44 8.43 -33.24
N ASP A 99 12.46 8.82 -34.06
CA ASP A 99 12.08 10.21 -34.29
C ASP A 99 11.72 10.91 -32.97
N LEU A 100 10.92 10.25 -32.11
CA LEU A 100 10.60 10.78 -30.79
C LEU A 100 11.86 10.92 -29.92
N ARG A 101 12.77 9.93 -29.95
CA ARG A 101 14.03 10.00 -29.21
C ARG A 101 14.87 11.20 -29.64
N VAL A 102 14.98 11.44 -30.95
CA VAL A 102 15.73 12.56 -31.51
C VAL A 102 15.13 13.88 -31.05
N LEU A 103 13.81 14.05 -31.14
CA LEU A 103 13.13 15.27 -30.69
C LEU A 103 13.32 15.54 -29.19
N LEU A 104 13.31 14.49 -28.35
CA LEU A 104 13.54 14.63 -26.92
C LEU A 104 14.98 15.05 -26.59
N ILE A 105 15.97 14.50 -27.32
CA ILE A 105 17.37 14.90 -27.19
C ILE A 105 17.56 16.36 -27.62
N GLU A 106 16.95 16.76 -28.74
CA GLU A 106 16.97 18.14 -29.23
C GLU A 106 16.38 19.11 -28.18
N ALA A 107 15.26 18.75 -27.57
CA ALA A 107 14.65 19.53 -26.51
C ALA A 107 15.51 19.60 -25.23
N GLU A 108 16.14 18.50 -24.81
CA GLU A 108 17.09 18.49 -23.68
C GLU A 108 18.27 19.42 -23.92
N GLU A 109 18.82 19.41 -25.14
CA GLU A 109 19.96 20.24 -25.51
C GLU A 109 19.59 21.73 -25.55
N LEU A 110 18.45 22.08 -26.14
CA LEU A 110 17.94 23.46 -26.13
C LEU A 110 17.72 23.96 -24.70
N ARG A 111 17.13 23.15 -23.80
CA ARG A 111 16.97 23.51 -22.37
C ARG A 111 18.31 23.79 -21.70
N ARG A 112 19.35 23.02 -22.03
CA ARG A 112 20.71 23.23 -21.51
C ARG A 112 21.28 24.56 -22.02
N GLN A 113 21.20 24.81 -23.32
CA GLN A 113 21.69 26.04 -23.94
C GLN A 113 20.98 27.29 -23.39
N ILE A 114 19.65 27.24 -23.23
CA ILE A 114 18.87 28.33 -22.61
C ILE A 114 19.34 28.60 -21.18
N LYS A 115 19.59 27.55 -20.39
CA LYS A 115 20.07 27.68 -19.02
C LYS A 115 21.46 28.34 -18.97
N GLU A 116 22.35 27.96 -19.88
CA GLU A 116 23.69 28.56 -19.99
C GLU A 116 23.65 30.01 -20.46
N ALA A 117 22.84 30.33 -21.46
CA ALA A 117 22.61 31.70 -21.94
C ALA A 117 22.10 32.61 -20.81
N ARG A 118 21.09 32.17 -20.05
CA ARG A 118 20.56 32.90 -18.89
C ARG A 118 21.61 33.12 -17.81
N LYS A 119 22.44 32.10 -17.52
CA LYS A 119 23.54 32.23 -16.55
C LYS A 119 24.57 33.28 -17.00
N ASN A 120 24.82 33.36 -18.30
CA ASN A 120 25.77 34.29 -18.92
C ASN A 120 25.14 35.65 -19.28
N LYS A 121 23.86 35.89 -18.95
CA LYS A 121 23.08 37.08 -19.34
C LYS A 121 23.06 37.35 -20.85
N GLN A 122 23.05 36.28 -21.65
CA GLN A 122 22.91 36.33 -23.10
C GLN A 122 21.43 36.15 -23.50
N ASP A 123 21.08 36.67 -24.67
CA ASP A 123 19.75 36.49 -25.28
C ASP A 123 19.50 35.01 -25.60
N SER A 124 18.33 34.50 -25.19
CA SER A 124 17.89 33.12 -25.40
C SER A 124 16.57 33.01 -26.17
N ASP A 125 16.04 34.11 -26.70
CA ASP A 125 14.70 34.17 -27.30
C ASP A 125 14.53 33.20 -28.48
N LEU A 126 15.54 33.09 -29.35
CA LEU A 126 15.50 32.16 -30.49
C LEU A 126 15.46 30.69 -30.04
N LEU A 127 16.26 30.33 -29.03
CA LEU A 127 16.31 28.99 -28.46
C LEU A 127 14.99 28.64 -27.77
N GLU A 128 14.40 29.59 -27.05
CA GLU A 128 13.10 29.42 -26.40
C GLU A 128 11.98 29.24 -27.42
N LYS A 129 12.03 29.95 -28.55
CA LYS A 129 11.10 29.75 -29.67
C LYS A 129 11.22 28.35 -30.27
N GLN A 130 12.44 27.89 -30.54
CA GLN A 130 12.69 26.52 -31.04
C GLN A 130 12.19 25.46 -30.05
N LEU A 131 12.48 25.63 -28.76
CA LEU A 131 12.00 24.72 -27.72
C LEU A 131 10.47 24.69 -27.67
N LYS A 132 9.83 25.84 -27.85
CA LYS A 132 8.36 25.97 -27.89
C LYS A 132 7.75 25.27 -29.11
N GLU A 133 8.43 25.27 -30.26
CA GLU A 133 8.00 24.51 -31.45
C GLU A 133 8.06 22.98 -31.23
N LEU A 134 9.07 22.51 -30.48
CA LEU A 134 9.20 21.09 -30.11
C LEU A 134 8.18 20.67 -29.05
N GLU A 135 8.13 21.38 -27.92
CA GLU A 135 7.33 21.01 -26.76
C GLU A 135 5.87 21.40 -26.87
N GLY A 136 5.59 22.42 -27.66
CA GLY A 136 4.26 22.93 -27.93
C GLY A 136 3.67 23.85 -26.86
N GLU A 137 2.56 24.49 -27.23
CA GLU A 137 1.72 25.30 -26.34
C GLU A 137 0.32 24.70 -26.24
N TYR A 138 -0.38 25.02 -25.14
CA TYR A 138 -1.80 24.73 -25.04
C TYR A 138 -2.59 25.65 -25.97
N LYS A 139 -3.29 25.05 -26.92
CA LYS A 139 -4.23 25.73 -27.83
C LYS A 139 -5.54 24.96 -27.84
N SER A 140 -6.64 25.63 -27.49
CA SER A 140 -7.98 25.04 -27.41
C SER A 140 -8.04 23.78 -26.54
N GLY A 141 -7.32 23.77 -25.40
CA GLY A 141 -7.30 22.65 -24.44
C GLY A 141 -6.32 21.52 -24.76
N GLU A 142 -5.67 21.50 -25.94
CA GLU A 142 -4.67 20.50 -26.30
C GLU A 142 -3.27 21.11 -26.42
N LYS A 143 -2.23 20.38 -26.01
CA LYS A 143 -0.84 20.78 -26.22
C LYS A 143 -0.40 20.41 -27.64
N LYS A 144 -0.07 21.40 -28.48
CA LYS A 144 0.34 21.19 -29.88
C LYS A 144 1.80 21.58 -30.11
N GLY A 145 2.58 20.65 -30.66
CA GLY A 145 4.01 20.79 -30.95
C GLY A 145 4.55 19.46 -31.47
N ARG A 146 5.77 19.45 -32.03
CA ARG A 146 6.31 18.24 -32.70
C ARG A 146 6.32 17.00 -31.80
N ILE A 147 6.67 17.16 -30.51
CA ILE A 147 6.67 16.05 -29.54
C ILE A 147 5.24 15.61 -29.18
N PRO A 148 4.33 16.47 -28.68
CA PRO A 148 2.95 16.09 -28.40
C PRO A 148 2.21 15.46 -29.60
N ASP A 149 2.45 15.97 -30.81
CA ASP A 149 1.79 15.52 -32.03
C ASP A 149 2.26 14.11 -32.41
N LEU A 150 3.57 13.84 -32.37
CA LEU A 150 4.11 12.49 -32.61
C LEU A 150 3.66 11.51 -31.51
N GLN A 151 3.58 11.95 -30.25
CA GLN A 151 3.01 11.12 -29.19
C GLN A 151 1.53 10.82 -29.44
N LYS A 152 0.75 11.75 -29.99
CA LYS A 152 -0.66 11.52 -30.35
C LYS A 152 -0.78 10.49 -31.47
N ASP A 153 0.08 10.57 -32.48
CA ASP A 153 0.16 9.59 -33.57
C ASP A 153 0.50 8.18 -33.03
N LEU A 154 1.55 8.08 -32.20
CA LEU A 154 1.94 6.82 -31.54
C LEU A 154 0.83 6.23 -30.65
N ARG A 155 0.05 7.07 -29.96
CA ARG A 155 -1.14 6.61 -29.22
C ARG A 155 -2.23 6.10 -30.16
N GLY A 156 -2.38 6.72 -31.34
CA GLY A 156 -3.28 6.26 -32.40
C GLY A 156 -2.99 4.83 -32.86
N ASP A 157 -1.71 4.47 -33.01
CA ASP A 157 -1.29 3.10 -33.36
C ASP A 157 -1.80 2.07 -32.33
N ILE A 158 -1.80 2.42 -31.04
CA ILE A 158 -2.34 1.57 -29.98
C ILE A 158 -3.87 1.50 -30.07
N VAL A 159 -4.57 2.62 -30.27
CA VAL A 159 -6.04 2.63 -30.33
C VAL A 159 -6.57 1.85 -31.53
N MET A 160 -5.82 1.80 -32.64
CA MET A 160 -6.17 0.96 -33.79
C MET A 160 -6.21 -0.53 -33.44
N SER A 161 -5.38 -0.99 -32.51
CA SER A 161 -5.41 -2.40 -32.05
C SER A 161 -6.76 -2.77 -31.43
N TYR A 162 -7.43 -1.86 -30.71
CA TYR A 162 -8.75 -2.13 -30.11
C TYR A 162 -9.80 -2.47 -31.16
N LYS A 163 -9.75 -1.80 -32.32
CA LYS A 163 -10.67 -2.10 -33.44
C LYS A 163 -10.41 -3.50 -34.00
N THR A 164 -9.15 -3.87 -34.15
CA THR A 164 -8.76 -5.21 -34.62
C THR A 164 -9.16 -6.29 -33.62
N THR A 165 -8.91 -6.09 -32.32
CA THR A 165 -9.34 -7.02 -31.26
C THR A 165 -10.85 -7.22 -31.26
N ALA A 166 -11.62 -6.14 -31.34
CA ALA A 166 -13.08 -6.21 -31.40
C ALA A 166 -13.57 -6.99 -32.62
N LYS A 167 -12.92 -6.84 -33.78
CA LYS A 167 -13.21 -7.62 -34.98
C LYS A 167 -12.92 -9.11 -34.76
N ASN A 168 -11.78 -9.45 -34.16
CA ASN A 168 -11.40 -10.83 -33.85
C ASN A 168 -12.39 -11.46 -32.86
N TRP A 169 -12.74 -10.76 -31.78
CA TRP A 169 -13.74 -11.21 -30.82
C TRP A 169 -15.12 -11.36 -31.45
N THR A 170 -15.51 -10.48 -32.38
CA THR A 170 -16.76 -10.62 -33.13
C THR A 170 -16.75 -11.90 -33.96
N GLN A 171 -15.65 -12.19 -34.66
CA GLN A 171 -15.53 -13.43 -35.45
C GLN A 171 -15.54 -14.69 -34.55
N GLU A 172 -14.92 -14.62 -33.37
CA GLU A 172 -14.78 -15.76 -32.48
C GLU A 172 -16.04 -16.03 -31.64
N LEU A 173 -16.73 -14.99 -31.17
CA LEU A 173 -17.76 -15.11 -30.13
C LEU A 173 -19.18 -14.99 -30.68
N ASN A 174 -19.39 -14.25 -31.77
CA ASN A 174 -20.73 -13.95 -32.24
C ASN A 174 -21.50 -15.23 -32.62
N GLY A 175 -22.72 -15.38 -32.11
CA GLY A 175 -23.57 -16.56 -32.31
C GLY A 175 -23.33 -17.72 -31.33
N LYS A 176 -22.30 -17.68 -30.48
CA LYS A 176 -22.09 -18.68 -29.42
C LYS A 176 -23.20 -18.61 -28.37
N GLU A 177 -23.63 -19.77 -27.89
CA GLU A 177 -24.64 -19.88 -26.83
C GLU A 177 -24.03 -19.65 -25.44
N THR A 178 -24.81 -19.07 -24.54
CA THR A 178 -24.44 -18.78 -23.16
C THR A 178 -25.47 -19.38 -22.22
N GLU A 179 -25.13 -19.57 -20.95
CA GLU A 179 -26.08 -20.09 -19.97
C GLU A 179 -27.09 -19.03 -19.48
N LEU A 180 -26.98 -17.78 -19.94
CA LEU A 180 -27.97 -16.76 -19.63
C LEU A 180 -29.33 -17.08 -20.28
N PRO A 181 -30.44 -16.87 -19.56
CA PRO A 181 -31.77 -17.16 -20.09
C PRO A 181 -32.22 -16.13 -21.14
N LYS A 182 -32.99 -16.58 -22.14
CA LYS A 182 -33.78 -15.76 -23.08
C LYS A 182 -35.25 -16.17 -22.98
N LYS A 183 -36.18 -15.32 -23.44
CA LYS A 183 -37.65 -15.59 -23.44
C LYS A 183 -38.03 -16.99 -23.97
N LYS A 184 -37.25 -17.54 -24.90
CA LYS A 184 -37.21 -18.96 -25.26
C LYS A 184 -35.76 -19.37 -25.50
N GLY A 185 -35.25 -20.36 -24.76
CA GLY A 185 -33.91 -20.92 -24.91
C GLY A 185 -32.78 -20.11 -24.25
N LYS A 186 -31.54 -20.41 -24.64
CA LYS A 186 -30.31 -19.77 -24.17
C LYS A 186 -30.00 -18.48 -24.94
N ARG A 187 -29.47 -17.46 -24.26
CA ARG A 187 -29.03 -16.20 -24.90
C ARG A 187 -27.76 -16.46 -25.71
N LYS A 188 -27.71 -15.91 -26.93
CA LYS A 188 -26.52 -15.94 -27.78
C LYS A 188 -25.75 -14.63 -27.67
N ILE A 189 -24.45 -14.68 -27.89
CA ILE A 189 -23.61 -13.48 -27.97
C ILE A 189 -23.91 -12.77 -29.30
N GLU A 190 -24.24 -11.48 -29.21
CA GLU A 190 -24.49 -10.59 -30.35
C GLU A 190 -23.65 -9.31 -30.19
N ILE A 191 -22.50 -9.24 -30.87
CA ILE A 191 -21.62 -8.06 -30.82
C ILE A 191 -21.99 -7.12 -31.96
N LYS A 192 -22.39 -5.89 -31.63
CA LYS A 192 -22.86 -4.90 -32.63
C LYS A 192 -21.93 -3.70 -32.75
N LYS A 193 -21.14 -3.43 -31.71
CA LYS A 193 -20.22 -2.30 -31.64
C LYS A 193 -18.82 -2.67 -32.15
N THR A 194 -17.95 -1.68 -32.25
CA THR A 194 -16.55 -1.86 -32.66
C THR A 194 -15.61 -1.22 -31.66
N GLY A 195 -14.33 -1.62 -31.67
CA GLY A 195 -13.36 -1.12 -30.70
C GLY A 195 -13.75 -1.48 -29.27
N SER A 196 -13.41 -0.61 -28.32
CA SER A 196 -13.73 -0.81 -26.90
C SER A 196 -15.21 -0.65 -26.56
N GLU A 197 -16.04 -0.10 -27.45
CA GLU A 197 -17.48 0.09 -27.22
C GLU A 197 -18.22 -1.23 -27.00
N ILE A 198 -17.68 -2.36 -27.48
CA ILE A 198 -18.24 -3.70 -27.24
C ILE A 198 -18.31 -4.06 -25.74
N LEU A 199 -17.48 -3.43 -24.91
CA LEU A 199 -17.44 -3.66 -23.47
C LEU A 199 -18.46 -2.80 -22.71
N GLY A 200 -19.03 -1.79 -23.38
CA GLY A 200 -19.99 -0.85 -22.81
C GLY A 200 -21.44 -1.07 -23.27
N GLU A 201 -21.72 -2.12 -24.04
CA GLU A 201 -23.08 -2.48 -24.48
C GLU A 201 -23.68 -3.61 -23.63
N GLU A 202 -25.02 -3.70 -23.55
CA GLU A 202 -25.70 -4.68 -22.70
C GLU A 202 -25.30 -6.14 -23.01
N ASN A 203 -25.01 -6.45 -24.27
CA ASN A 203 -24.59 -7.80 -24.69
C ASN A 203 -23.24 -8.23 -24.12
N VAL A 204 -22.47 -7.33 -23.49
CA VAL A 204 -21.29 -7.69 -22.71
C VAL A 204 -21.63 -8.67 -21.58
N LEU A 205 -22.86 -8.64 -21.04
CA LEU A 205 -23.29 -9.62 -20.03
C LEU A 205 -23.27 -11.05 -20.57
N ALA A 206 -23.56 -11.25 -21.86
CA ALA A 206 -23.46 -12.55 -22.51
C ALA A 206 -22.00 -12.99 -22.67
N ILE A 207 -21.10 -12.06 -22.97
CA ILE A 207 -19.65 -12.33 -23.02
C ILE A 207 -19.13 -12.72 -21.63
N LEU A 208 -19.54 -12.01 -20.58
CA LEU A 208 -19.19 -12.34 -19.19
C LEU A 208 -19.68 -13.74 -18.81
N ALA A 209 -20.92 -14.09 -19.13
CA ALA A 209 -21.48 -15.40 -18.83
C ALA A 209 -20.79 -16.53 -19.61
N TYR A 210 -20.35 -16.27 -20.84
CA TYR A 210 -19.59 -17.24 -21.62
C TYR A 210 -18.23 -17.56 -20.99
N TYR A 211 -17.52 -16.54 -20.48
CA TYR A 211 -16.22 -16.74 -19.83
C TYR A 211 -16.33 -17.19 -18.36
N ASN A 212 -17.50 -17.05 -17.73
CA ASN A 212 -17.70 -17.34 -16.30
C ASN A 212 -19.03 -18.10 -16.09
N PRO A 213 -19.15 -19.34 -16.59
CA PRO A 213 -20.41 -20.11 -16.51
C PRO A 213 -20.85 -20.36 -15.06
N ASP A 214 -19.91 -20.52 -14.13
CA ASP A 214 -20.16 -20.68 -12.69
C ASP A 214 -20.76 -19.44 -12.00
N LYS A 215 -20.75 -18.28 -12.67
CA LYS A 215 -21.26 -17.00 -12.15
C LYS A 215 -22.54 -16.53 -12.84
N VAL A 216 -23.16 -17.37 -13.66
CA VAL A 216 -24.34 -17.00 -14.47
C VAL A 216 -25.52 -16.53 -13.62
N ASP A 217 -25.77 -17.14 -12.47
CA ASP A 217 -26.86 -16.74 -11.58
C ASP A 217 -26.69 -15.30 -11.05
N ILE A 218 -25.45 -14.89 -10.81
CA ILE A 218 -25.13 -13.51 -10.40
C ILE A 218 -25.33 -12.56 -11.58
N ILE A 219 -24.77 -12.89 -12.75
CA ILE A 219 -24.86 -12.06 -13.96
C ILE A 219 -26.31 -11.86 -14.39
N LYS A 220 -27.15 -12.90 -14.26
CA LYS A 220 -28.57 -12.87 -14.59
C LYS A 220 -29.32 -11.78 -13.82
N LYS A 221 -28.97 -11.52 -12.55
CA LYS A 221 -29.61 -10.48 -11.72
C LYS A 221 -29.47 -9.07 -12.30
N PHE A 222 -28.50 -8.85 -13.18
CA PHE A 222 -28.26 -7.56 -13.85
C PHE A 222 -28.84 -7.50 -15.28
N THR A 223 -29.52 -8.55 -15.75
CA THR A 223 -30.20 -8.53 -17.05
C THR A 223 -31.40 -7.59 -16.99
N GLY A 224 -31.46 -6.60 -17.89
CA GLY A 224 -32.45 -5.51 -17.81
C GLY A 224 -32.10 -4.41 -16.81
N PHE A 225 -30.96 -4.51 -16.12
CA PHE A 225 -30.46 -3.52 -15.15
C PHE A 225 -29.08 -2.96 -15.55
N PHE A 226 -28.74 -3.05 -16.85
CA PHE A 226 -27.39 -2.73 -17.34
C PHE A 226 -27.00 -1.25 -17.17
N THR A 227 -27.96 -0.32 -17.13
CA THR A 227 -27.69 1.10 -16.90
C THR A 227 -27.10 1.38 -15.51
N TYR A 228 -27.19 0.43 -14.56
CA TYR A 228 -26.50 0.48 -13.28
C TYR A 228 -24.97 0.61 -13.45
N PHE A 229 -24.41 0.06 -14.54
CA PHE A 229 -22.99 0.14 -14.85
C PHE A 229 -22.58 1.44 -15.56
N SER A 230 -23.48 2.40 -15.80
CA SER A 230 -23.19 3.63 -16.55
C SER A 230 -21.95 4.39 -16.04
N GLY A 231 -21.89 4.66 -14.73
CA GLY A 231 -20.73 5.31 -14.11
C GLY A 231 -19.44 4.48 -14.22
N PHE A 232 -19.55 3.15 -14.08
CA PHE A 232 -18.42 2.24 -14.27
C PHE A 232 -17.91 2.27 -15.72
N ASN A 233 -18.82 2.15 -16.68
CA ASN A 233 -18.53 2.16 -18.11
C ASN A 233 -17.90 3.49 -18.54
N GLN A 234 -18.41 4.63 -18.03
CA GLN A 234 -17.82 5.95 -18.28
C GLN A 234 -16.37 6.01 -17.78
N ASN A 235 -16.11 5.50 -16.57
CA ASN A 235 -14.76 5.43 -16.03
C ASN A 235 -13.84 4.53 -16.87
N ARG A 236 -14.35 3.41 -17.40
CA ARG A 236 -13.59 2.46 -18.22
C ARG A 236 -13.39 2.92 -19.67
N GLN A 237 -14.28 3.74 -20.22
CA GLN A 237 -14.08 4.35 -21.54
C GLN A 237 -12.77 5.14 -21.61
N ASN A 238 -12.39 5.80 -20.51
CA ASN A 238 -11.14 6.56 -20.41
C ASN A 238 -9.88 5.70 -20.61
N TYR A 239 -9.95 4.37 -20.43
CA TYR A 239 -8.82 3.46 -20.66
C TYR A 239 -8.40 3.43 -22.13
N TYR A 240 -9.36 3.69 -23.03
CA TYR A 240 -9.21 3.47 -24.47
C TYR A 240 -9.09 4.77 -25.28
N SER A 241 -8.96 5.91 -24.60
CA SER A 241 -8.84 7.22 -25.25
C SER A 241 -7.47 7.40 -25.93
N THR A 242 -7.49 8.06 -27.10
CA THR A 242 -6.30 8.58 -27.79
C THR A 242 -5.71 9.83 -27.13
N ASP A 243 -6.48 10.47 -26.26
CA ASP A 243 -6.08 11.71 -25.61
C ASP A 243 -5.02 11.44 -24.54
N ALA A 244 -4.31 12.48 -24.12
CA ALA A 244 -3.28 12.36 -23.10
C ALA A 244 -3.87 12.25 -21.67
N LEU A 245 -4.85 11.37 -21.49
CA LEU A 245 -5.48 11.10 -20.20
C LEU A 245 -4.61 10.14 -19.39
N ALA A 246 -4.28 10.49 -18.15
CA ALA A 246 -3.44 9.65 -17.28
C ALA A 246 -4.03 8.24 -17.04
N THR A 247 -5.34 8.10 -17.19
CA THR A 247 -6.12 6.86 -17.09
C THR A 247 -6.16 6.04 -18.38
N SER A 248 -5.59 6.51 -19.50
CA SER A 248 -5.55 5.78 -20.77
C SER A 248 -4.36 4.81 -20.83
N VAL A 249 -4.59 3.61 -21.39
CA VAL A 249 -3.56 2.62 -21.71
C VAL A 249 -2.57 3.21 -22.71
N ALA A 250 -3.03 3.88 -23.75
CA ALA A 250 -2.17 4.47 -24.77
C ALA A 250 -1.25 5.55 -24.18
N HIS A 251 -1.79 6.38 -23.28
CA HIS A 251 -0.98 7.36 -22.54
C HIS A 251 0.04 6.69 -21.60
N ARG A 252 -0.33 5.62 -20.87
CA ARG A 252 0.61 4.85 -20.04
C ARG A 252 1.77 4.30 -20.86
N VAL A 253 1.49 3.77 -22.05
CA VAL A 253 2.51 3.24 -22.94
C VAL A 253 3.41 4.34 -23.49
N ILE A 254 2.86 5.39 -24.10
CA ILE A 254 3.64 6.37 -24.88
C ILE A 254 4.17 7.53 -24.03
N ASN A 255 3.34 8.10 -23.16
CA ASN A 255 3.68 9.31 -22.41
C ASN A 255 4.36 9.01 -21.07
N LYS A 256 4.42 7.74 -20.66
CA LYS A 256 5.13 7.29 -19.45
C LYS A 256 6.19 6.26 -19.77
N ASN A 257 5.80 5.03 -20.10
CA ASN A 257 6.74 3.91 -20.19
C ASN A 257 7.75 4.05 -21.35
N LEU A 258 7.34 4.58 -22.50
CA LEU A 258 8.28 4.86 -23.59
C LEU A 258 9.32 5.90 -23.19
N LEU A 259 8.93 6.98 -22.50
CA LEU A 259 9.88 8.00 -22.03
C LEU A 259 10.87 7.41 -21.03
N ILE A 260 10.38 6.59 -20.09
CA ILE A 260 11.24 5.83 -19.16
C ILE A 260 12.19 4.92 -19.93
N PHE A 261 11.71 4.24 -20.98
CA PHE A 261 12.53 3.34 -21.78
C PHE A 261 13.66 4.07 -22.49
N LEU A 262 13.36 5.22 -23.11
CA LEU A 262 14.35 6.04 -23.81
C LEU A 262 15.41 6.60 -22.85
N GLU A 263 15.01 7.06 -21.66
CA GLU A 263 15.95 7.47 -20.59
C GLU A 263 16.81 6.30 -20.14
N ASN A 264 16.21 5.13 -19.91
CA ASN A 264 16.93 3.94 -19.49
C ASN A 264 17.95 3.46 -20.53
N ILE A 265 17.68 3.60 -21.83
CA ILE A 265 18.66 3.31 -22.89
C ILE A 265 19.90 4.20 -22.75
N LYS A 266 19.69 5.50 -22.47
CA LYS A 266 20.77 6.46 -22.26
C LYS A 266 21.60 6.09 -21.01
N ASP A 267 20.94 5.80 -19.91
CA ASP A 267 21.60 5.44 -18.65
C ASP A 267 22.31 4.09 -18.71
N TYR A 268 21.69 3.09 -19.35
CA TYR A 268 22.29 1.78 -19.55
C TYR A 268 23.59 1.85 -20.37
N LYS A 269 23.63 2.68 -21.43
CA LYS A 269 24.87 2.92 -22.19
C LYS A 269 25.99 3.47 -21.30
N LYS A 270 25.67 4.41 -20.39
CA LYS A 270 26.64 4.94 -19.41
C LYS A 270 27.10 3.85 -18.45
N PHE A 271 26.21 3.00 -17.97
CA PHE A 271 26.53 1.92 -17.02
C PHE A 271 27.43 0.88 -17.68
N LYS A 272 27.09 0.44 -18.89
CA LYS A 272 27.86 -0.53 -19.67
C LYS A 272 29.29 -0.07 -19.95
N GLY A 273 29.50 1.24 -20.17
CA GLY A 273 30.84 1.80 -20.33
C GLY A 273 31.74 1.63 -19.10
N GLN A 274 31.16 1.42 -17.91
CA GLN A 274 31.87 1.20 -16.65
C GLN A 274 31.82 -0.26 -16.18
N LEU A 275 30.82 -1.02 -16.61
CA LEU A 275 30.53 -2.40 -16.19
C LEU A 275 30.30 -3.29 -17.42
N PRO A 276 31.36 -3.92 -17.97
CA PRO A 276 31.24 -4.81 -19.13
C PRO A 276 30.38 -6.05 -18.89
N SER A 277 30.23 -6.48 -17.62
CA SER A 277 29.36 -7.59 -17.19
C SER A 277 27.90 -7.41 -17.62
N LEU A 278 27.47 -6.15 -17.82
CA LEU A 278 26.11 -5.84 -18.23
C LEU A 278 25.77 -6.25 -19.67
N VAL A 279 26.73 -6.65 -20.51
CA VAL A 279 26.52 -6.98 -21.94
C VAL A 279 25.38 -7.98 -22.19
N GLU A 280 25.11 -8.88 -21.24
CA GLU A 280 24.01 -9.85 -21.33
C GLU A 280 22.62 -9.19 -21.42
N TYR A 281 22.48 -7.93 -20.99
CA TYR A 281 21.21 -7.20 -21.00
C TYR A 281 21.02 -6.33 -22.24
N ASP A 282 21.96 -6.33 -23.20
CA ASP A 282 21.94 -5.45 -24.38
C ASP A 282 20.65 -5.54 -25.19
N ASP A 283 20.07 -6.74 -25.31
CA ASP A 283 18.84 -6.92 -26.08
C ASP A 283 17.68 -6.11 -25.47
N TYR A 284 17.55 -6.05 -24.15
CA TYR A 284 16.45 -5.34 -23.48
C TYR A 284 16.41 -3.85 -23.79
N PHE A 285 17.54 -3.22 -24.14
CA PHE A 285 17.65 -1.79 -24.42
C PHE A 285 17.69 -1.46 -25.93
N LYS A 286 17.33 -2.42 -26.80
CA LYS A 286 17.11 -2.13 -28.22
C LYS A 286 15.73 -1.52 -28.43
N LEU A 287 15.64 -0.42 -29.18
CA LEU A 287 14.38 0.31 -29.41
C LEU A 287 13.23 -0.59 -29.89
N LYS A 288 13.51 -1.49 -30.84
CA LYS A 288 12.52 -2.43 -31.36
C LYS A 288 11.87 -3.33 -30.30
N ASN A 289 12.58 -3.60 -29.20
CA ASN A 289 12.10 -4.47 -28.15
C ASN A 289 11.11 -3.76 -27.22
N PHE A 290 10.89 -2.44 -27.34
CA PHE A 290 9.84 -1.75 -26.60
C PHE A 290 8.46 -2.39 -26.81
N ASN A 291 8.16 -2.87 -28.03
CA ASN A 291 6.92 -3.58 -28.35
C ASN A 291 6.70 -4.86 -27.53
N LYS A 292 7.75 -5.46 -26.95
CA LYS A 292 7.64 -6.63 -26.07
C LYS A 292 7.13 -6.27 -24.67
N PHE A 293 7.26 -5.01 -24.26
CA PHE A 293 7.05 -4.56 -22.88
C PHE A 293 5.78 -3.72 -22.71
N LEU A 294 4.80 -3.86 -23.60
CA LEU A 294 3.56 -3.07 -23.56
C LEU A 294 2.54 -3.64 -22.56
N SER A 295 2.47 -4.97 -22.46
CA SER A 295 1.56 -5.69 -21.56
C SER A 295 2.07 -5.67 -20.12
N GLN A 296 1.18 -5.95 -19.15
CA GLN A 296 1.57 -6.02 -17.75
C GLN A 296 2.67 -7.08 -17.49
N ILE A 297 2.63 -8.20 -18.22
CA ILE A 297 3.65 -9.25 -18.13
C ILE A 297 4.99 -8.75 -18.67
N GLY A 298 5.01 -8.10 -19.82
CA GLY A 298 6.24 -7.53 -20.39
C GLY A 298 6.81 -6.41 -19.54
N ILE A 299 5.96 -5.59 -18.91
CA ILE A 299 6.37 -4.57 -17.93
C ILE A 299 7.05 -5.21 -16.71
N GLU A 300 6.49 -6.31 -16.20
CA GLU A 300 7.04 -7.02 -15.05
C GLU A 300 8.39 -7.66 -15.38
N GLU A 301 8.50 -8.30 -16.54
CA GLU A 301 9.76 -8.86 -17.04
C GLU A 301 10.84 -7.77 -17.13
N TYR A 302 10.51 -6.62 -17.75
CA TYR A 302 11.44 -5.49 -17.85
C TYR A 302 11.87 -4.98 -16.47
N ASN A 303 10.91 -4.77 -15.56
CA ASN A 303 11.18 -4.27 -14.22
C ASN A 303 12.03 -5.22 -13.38
N GLU A 304 11.85 -6.53 -13.55
CA GLU A 304 12.69 -7.54 -12.91
C GLU A 304 14.15 -7.40 -13.37
N LYS A 305 14.38 -7.25 -14.69
CA LYS A 305 15.74 -7.03 -15.23
C LYS A 305 16.36 -5.72 -14.76
N ILE A 306 15.57 -4.65 -14.66
CA ILE A 306 16.04 -3.39 -14.06
C ILE A 306 16.48 -3.60 -12.60
N GLY A 307 15.74 -4.41 -11.83
CA GLY A 307 16.12 -4.79 -10.46
C GLY A 307 17.46 -5.54 -10.41
N MET A 308 17.65 -6.53 -11.29
CA MET A 308 18.90 -7.29 -11.40
C MET A 308 20.09 -6.39 -11.75
N ILE A 309 19.95 -5.53 -12.77
CA ILE A 309 21.01 -4.60 -13.19
C ILE A 309 21.36 -3.62 -12.06
N LYS A 310 20.36 -3.08 -11.34
CA LYS A 310 20.61 -2.20 -10.18
C LYS A 310 21.40 -2.91 -9.08
N SER A 311 21.12 -4.19 -8.84
CA SER A 311 21.88 -5.00 -7.88
C SER A 311 23.34 -5.14 -8.31
N ILE A 312 23.58 -5.49 -9.58
CA ILE A 312 24.92 -5.60 -10.16
C ILE A 312 25.67 -4.27 -10.04
N VAL A 313 25.06 -3.16 -10.48
CA VAL A 313 25.65 -1.81 -10.39
C VAL A 313 26.01 -1.45 -8.95
N ASN A 314 25.16 -1.81 -8.00
CA ASN A 314 25.41 -1.53 -6.59
C ASN A 314 26.62 -2.33 -6.05
N LEU A 315 26.65 -3.64 -6.32
CA LEU A 315 27.67 -4.57 -5.82
C LEU A 315 29.02 -4.38 -6.52
N GLU A 316 29.02 -4.23 -7.84
CA GLU A 316 30.25 -4.23 -8.64
C GLU A 316 30.89 -2.85 -8.75
N HIS A 317 30.10 -1.78 -8.64
CA HIS A 317 30.56 -0.40 -8.78
C HIS A 317 30.32 0.44 -7.53
N ASN A 318 29.07 0.73 -7.16
CA ASN A 318 28.76 1.79 -6.18
C ASN A 318 29.32 1.50 -4.78
N GLN A 319 29.30 0.25 -4.31
CA GLN A 319 29.87 -0.13 -3.01
C GLN A 319 31.40 -0.08 -2.95
N LYS A 320 32.08 -0.05 -4.10
CA LYS A 320 33.55 0.06 -4.18
C LYS A 320 34.03 1.52 -4.23
N GLN A 321 33.12 2.49 -4.33
CA GLN A 321 33.47 3.91 -4.41
C GLN A 321 33.76 4.49 -3.02
N VAL A 322 34.95 5.06 -2.86
CA VAL A 322 35.51 5.52 -1.57
C VAL A 322 34.74 6.71 -0.97
N ASP A 323 34.20 7.60 -1.80
CA ASP A 323 33.58 8.86 -1.32
C ASP A 323 32.05 8.91 -1.49
N GLY A 324 31.42 7.88 -2.06
CA GLY A 324 30.00 7.89 -2.42
C GLY A 324 29.58 8.96 -3.46
N LYS A 325 30.52 9.80 -3.93
CA LYS A 325 30.27 10.91 -4.86
C LYS A 325 29.98 10.46 -6.30
N PHE A 326 30.48 9.30 -6.71
CA PHE A 326 30.31 8.79 -8.07
C PHE A 326 29.44 7.53 -8.09
N GLN A 327 28.15 7.69 -7.78
CA GLN A 327 27.18 6.60 -7.87
C GLN A 327 26.52 6.58 -9.24
N LEU A 328 26.52 5.41 -9.87
CA LEU A 328 25.69 5.13 -11.03
C LEU A 328 24.23 5.00 -10.57
N LYS A 329 23.43 6.01 -10.91
CA LYS A 329 21.98 6.09 -10.73
C LYS A 329 21.37 6.45 -12.08
N GLY A 330 20.14 6.02 -12.35
CA GLY A 330 19.46 6.41 -13.59
C GLY A 330 18.32 5.48 -13.99
N LEU A 331 18.55 4.16 -13.96
CA LEU A 331 17.53 3.21 -14.40
C LEU A 331 16.23 3.29 -13.57
N LYS A 332 15.10 3.45 -14.25
CA LYS A 332 13.75 3.52 -13.67
C LYS A 332 12.94 2.29 -14.07
N THR A 333 12.02 1.89 -13.21
CA THR A 333 11.03 0.85 -13.55
C THR A 333 9.87 1.49 -14.30
N PHE A 334 9.26 0.74 -15.21
CA PHE A 334 7.99 1.09 -15.84
C PHE A 334 6.85 1.14 -14.83
N ASP A 335 5.91 2.04 -15.11
CA ASP A 335 4.63 2.09 -14.44
C ASP A 335 3.76 0.90 -14.88
N LYS A 336 2.96 0.38 -13.95
CA LYS A 336 1.99 -0.72 -14.19
C LYS A 336 1.07 -0.42 -15.39
N GLN A 337 0.61 -1.41 -16.13
CA GLN A 337 -0.43 -1.19 -17.14
C GLN A 337 -1.79 -0.84 -16.48
N ILE A 338 -2.55 0.05 -17.12
CA ILE A 338 -3.91 0.40 -16.72
C ILE A 338 -4.82 -0.83 -16.86
N GLY A 339 -5.66 -1.06 -15.86
CA GLY A 339 -6.69 -2.11 -15.91
C GLY A 339 -6.21 -3.54 -15.76
N CYS A 340 -4.89 -3.81 -15.73
CA CYS A 340 -4.36 -5.17 -15.58
C CYS A 340 -4.00 -5.49 -14.11
N LYS A 341 -4.01 -6.76 -13.71
CA LYS A 341 -3.53 -7.21 -12.40
C LYS A 341 -2.02 -7.44 -12.45
N THR A 342 -1.29 -7.09 -11.39
CA THR A 342 0.14 -7.46 -11.28
C THR A 342 0.32 -8.96 -11.01
N LYS A 343 1.50 -9.53 -11.27
CA LYS A 343 1.88 -10.91 -10.88
C LYS A 343 1.47 -11.21 -9.43
N LYS A 344 1.79 -10.27 -8.53
CA LYS A 344 1.43 -10.34 -7.10
C LYS A 344 -0.08 -10.42 -6.86
N GLN A 345 -0.90 -9.76 -7.67
CA GLN A 345 -2.37 -9.80 -7.58
C GLN A 345 -2.96 -11.04 -8.27
N ARG A 346 -2.33 -11.56 -9.33
CA ARG A 346 -2.72 -12.80 -10.01
C ARG A 346 -2.45 -14.02 -9.13
N ASP A 347 -1.23 -14.10 -8.59
CA ASP A 347 -0.77 -15.17 -7.69
C ASP A 347 -1.34 -15.04 -6.26
N GLY A 348 -2.06 -13.94 -5.99
CA GLY A 348 -2.68 -13.62 -4.70
C GLY A 348 -4.13 -14.06 -4.55
N GLY A 349 -4.77 -14.58 -5.62
CA GLY A 349 -6.13 -15.11 -5.55
C GLY A 349 -6.16 -16.55 -5.07
N CYS A 350 -6.83 -16.79 -3.94
CA CYS A 350 -7.23 -18.09 -3.38
C CYS A 350 -6.23 -19.25 -3.57
N GLY A 351 -5.30 -19.39 -2.64
CA GLY A 351 -4.58 -20.65 -2.47
C GLY A 351 -5.19 -21.42 -1.31
N ASP A 352 -5.78 -22.59 -1.60
CA ASP A 352 -5.83 -23.68 -0.63
C ASP A 352 -4.41 -23.86 -0.06
N GLY A 353 -4.26 -23.78 1.26
CA GLY A 353 -2.96 -23.80 1.95
C GLY A 353 -2.61 -22.55 2.75
N ALA A 354 -3.55 -21.64 3.00
CA ALA A 354 -3.33 -20.59 4.00
C ALA A 354 -3.16 -21.20 5.41
N PRO A 355 -2.26 -20.67 6.26
CA PRO A 355 -2.14 -21.11 7.64
C PRO A 355 -3.46 -20.98 8.41
N LYS A 356 -3.64 -21.79 9.45
CA LYS A 356 -4.87 -21.83 10.26
C LYS A 356 -5.28 -20.43 10.74
N PHE A 357 -6.57 -20.11 10.66
CA PHE A 357 -7.13 -18.79 10.99
C PHE A 357 -6.64 -17.61 10.14
N LEU A 358 -5.88 -17.85 9.06
CA LEU A 358 -5.42 -16.80 8.15
C LEU A 358 -6.00 -16.98 6.75
N GLU A 359 -6.37 -15.87 6.12
CA GLU A 359 -6.71 -15.78 4.71
C GLU A 359 -5.64 -14.98 3.97
N LYS A 360 -5.26 -15.42 2.77
CA LYS A 360 -4.30 -14.69 1.94
C LYS A 360 -4.97 -13.46 1.33
N VAL A 361 -4.42 -12.27 1.58
CA VAL A 361 -4.95 -11.00 1.05
C VAL A 361 -3.82 -10.20 0.42
N GLY A 362 -3.84 -10.14 -0.91
CA GLY A 362 -2.80 -9.47 -1.69
C GLY A 362 -1.41 -10.08 -1.45
N LEU A 363 -0.51 -9.30 -0.87
CA LEU A 363 0.88 -9.68 -0.56
C LEU A 363 1.08 -10.30 0.82
N GLY A 364 0.04 -10.35 1.66
CA GLY A 364 0.14 -10.80 3.04
C GLY A 364 -1.04 -11.67 3.45
N PHE A 365 -1.23 -11.74 4.76
CA PHE A 365 -2.33 -12.48 5.37
C PHE A 365 -3.20 -11.53 6.18
N GLN A 366 -4.45 -11.94 6.37
CA GLN A 366 -5.40 -11.36 7.31
C GLN A 366 -6.03 -12.49 8.12
N VAL A 367 -6.64 -12.16 9.25
CA VAL A 367 -7.39 -13.15 10.02
C VAL A 367 -8.62 -13.56 9.22
N THR A 368 -8.95 -14.85 9.20
CA THR A 368 -10.17 -15.35 8.56
C THR A 368 -11.42 -14.80 9.25
N LYS A 369 -12.51 -14.75 8.49
CA LYS A 369 -13.81 -14.39 9.03
C LYS A 369 -14.67 -15.62 9.34
N ASP A 370 -15.61 -15.48 10.27
CA ASP A 370 -16.70 -16.42 10.47
C ASP A 370 -17.78 -16.28 9.38
N ASN A 371 -18.84 -17.10 9.49
CA ASN A 371 -19.97 -17.09 8.56
C ASN A 371 -20.76 -15.78 8.58
N ASP A 372 -20.67 -15.00 9.66
CA ASP A 372 -21.31 -13.70 9.83
C ASP A 372 -20.41 -12.54 9.36
N GLY A 373 -19.24 -12.85 8.79
CA GLY A 373 -18.29 -11.88 8.25
C GLY A 373 -17.43 -11.17 9.30
N GLN A 374 -17.42 -11.63 10.55
CA GLN A 374 -16.61 -11.11 11.65
C GLN A 374 -15.24 -11.77 11.69
N TYR A 375 -14.20 -11.02 12.05
CA TYR A 375 -12.84 -11.56 12.14
C TYR A 375 -12.65 -12.44 13.38
N LEU A 376 -12.09 -13.65 13.19
CA LEU A 376 -11.79 -14.64 14.24
C LEU A 376 -10.52 -14.29 15.03
N ILE A 377 -10.45 -13.06 15.57
CA ILE A 377 -9.24 -12.50 16.18
C ILE A 377 -8.84 -13.24 17.45
N TRP A 378 -9.80 -13.57 18.32
CA TRP A 378 -9.52 -14.25 19.59
C TRP A 378 -9.10 -15.70 19.39
N GLU A 379 -9.72 -16.39 18.43
CA GLU A 379 -9.38 -17.76 18.05
C GLU A 379 -7.99 -17.82 17.41
N CYS A 380 -7.69 -16.85 16.54
CA CYS A 380 -6.37 -16.69 15.95
C CYS A 380 -5.29 -16.47 17.03
N LEU A 381 -5.52 -15.56 17.98
CA LEU A 381 -4.59 -15.28 19.07
C LEU A 381 -4.46 -16.47 20.04
N GLY A 382 -5.57 -17.15 20.33
CA GLY A 382 -5.59 -18.38 21.14
C GLY A 382 -4.77 -19.49 20.52
N TYR A 383 -4.89 -19.70 19.20
CA TYR A 383 -4.05 -20.65 18.47
C TYR A 383 -2.56 -20.31 18.58
N VAL A 384 -2.18 -19.04 18.45
CA VAL A 384 -0.78 -18.61 18.62
C VAL A 384 -0.30 -18.90 20.04
N LYS A 385 -1.10 -18.56 21.05
CA LYS A 385 -0.81 -18.85 22.46
C LYS A 385 -0.59 -20.34 22.70
N ASP A 386 -1.52 -21.18 22.25
CA ASP A 386 -1.48 -22.63 22.51
C ASP A 386 -0.32 -23.30 21.75
N THR A 387 0.03 -22.79 20.57
CA THR A 387 1.17 -23.30 19.78
C THR A 387 2.51 -22.99 20.46
N LEU A 388 2.64 -21.85 21.12
CA LEU A 388 3.92 -21.38 21.68
C LEU A 388 4.11 -21.72 23.16
N GLU A 389 3.05 -22.11 23.88
CA GLU A 389 3.07 -22.21 25.34
C GLU A 389 4.17 -23.12 25.89
N ALA A 390 4.29 -24.34 25.35
CA ALA A 390 5.30 -25.30 25.80
C ALA A 390 6.73 -24.79 25.52
N ASP A 391 6.97 -24.26 24.32
CA ASP A 391 8.28 -23.74 23.93
C ASP A 391 8.70 -22.55 24.80
N LEU A 392 7.75 -21.68 25.14
CA LEU A 392 8.00 -20.52 25.99
C LEU A 392 8.31 -20.91 27.43
N VAL A 393 7.64 -21.93 27.97
CA VAL A 393 7.94 -22.48 29.31
C VAL A 393 9.34 -23.09 29.32
N ASN A 394 9.65 -23.94 28.33
CA ASN A 394 10.97 -24.56 28.21
C ASN A 394 12.07 -23.50 28.04
N LEU A 395 11.83 -22.48 27.23
CA LEU A 395 12.76 -21.38 27.01
C LEU A 395 13.01 -20.59 28.30
N ARG A 396 11.96 -20.30 29.08
CA ARG A 396 12.08 -19.63 30.38
C ARG A 396 12.95 -20.45 31.34
N GLU A 397 12.66 -21.74 31.47
CA GLU A 397 13.45 -22.64 32.31
C GLU A 397 14.91 -22.74 31.86
N ASN A 398 15.15 -22.79 30.54
CA ASN A 398 16.50 -22.84 29.99
C ASN A 398 17.32 -21.61 30.38
N TYR A 399 16.75 -20.39 30.26
CA TYR A 399 17.40 -19.18 30.74
C TYR A 399 17.62 -19.18 32.25
N GLN A 400 16.63 -19.59 33.04
CA GLN A 400 16.77 -19.67 34.50
C GLN A 400 17.89 -20.64 34.92
N LYS A 401 17.98 -21.81 34.27
CA LYS A 401 19.07 -22.78 34.47
C LYS A 401 20.42 -22.16 34.09
N PHE A 402 20.51 -21.49 32.93
CA PHE A 402 21.73 -20.82 32.51
C PHE A 402 22.20 -19.79 33.54
N PHE A 403 21.35 -18.85 33.97
CA PHE A 403 21.78 -17.81 34.90
C PHE A 403 22.10 -18.33 36.31
N SER A 404 21.43 -19.41 36.76
CA SER A 404 21.66 -19.99 38.09
C SER A 404 22.98 -20.75 38.19
N SER A 405 23.52 -21.24 37.06
CA SER A 405 24.72 -22.08 37.04
C SER A 405 25.60 -21.80 35.82
N TRP A 406 25.75 -20.53 35.43
CA TRP A 406 26.44 -20.14 34.19
C TRP A 406 27.92 -20.57 34.16
N GLN A 407 28.53 -20.79 35.33
CA GLN A 407 29.89 -21.28 35.48
C GLN A 407 30.08 -22.71 34.95
N ASP A 408 29.00 -23.49 34.85
CA ASP A 408 29.01 -24.86 34.33
C ASP A 408 28.89 -24.94 32.80
N TYR A 409 28.80 -23.79 32.12
CA TYR A 409 28.65 -23.67 30.67
C TYR A 409 29.98 -23.27 30.01
N ASP A 410 30.20 -23.76 28.79
CA ASP A 410 31.35 -23.33 27.98
C ASP A 410 31.08 -21.96 27.34
N LEU A 411 31.55 -20.89 28.00
CA LEU A 411 31.34 -19.50 27.57
C LEU A 411 31.98 -19.17 26.22
N ASP A 412 32.97 -19.95 25.75
CA ASP A 412 33.54 -19.80 24.41
C ASP A 412 32.58 -20.25 23.31
N LYS A 413 31.54 -21.02 23.67
CA LYS A 413 30.54 -21.57 22.76
C LYS A 413 29.15 -20.93 22.89
N ILE A 414 29.03 -19.82 23.62
CA ILE A 414 27.81 -19.01 23.70
C ILE A 414 28.05 -17.64 23.08
N PHE A 415 27.29 -17.28 22.06
CA PHE A 415 27.59 -16.12 21.22
C PHE A 415 26.49 -15.07 21.19
N PHE A 416 26.89 -13.80 21.06
CA PHE A 416 26.05 -12.70 20.62
C PHE A 416 26.35 -12.34 19.17
N ARG A 417 25.32 -12.01 18.39
CA ARG A 417 25.48 -11.40 17.05
C ARG A 417 25.85 -9.93 17.15
N LYS A 418 26.62 -9.43 16.16
CA LYS A 418 27.07 -8.03 16.12
C LYS A 418 25.94 -7.00 16.20
N GLU A 419 24.81 -7.23 15.53
CA GLU A 419 23.73 -6.24 15.47
C GLU A 419 23.03 -6.10 16.82
N ALA A 420 23.03 -7.16 17.63
CA ALA A 420 22.49 -7.13 18.98
C ALA A 420 23.40 -6.35 19.92
N LEU A 421 24.72 -6.52 19.83
CA LEU A 421 25.68 -5.86 20.71
C LEU A 421 25.63 -4.33 20.63
N ASN A 422 25.45 -3.75 19.45
CA ASN A 422 25.26 -2.29 19.33
C ASN A 422 24.01 -1.81 20.09
N THR A 423 22.92 -2.55 19.97
CA THR A 423 21.64 -2.25 20.65
C THR A 423 21.74 -2.43 22.15
N ILE A 424 22.42 -3.50 22.58
CA ILE A 424 22.69 -3.83 23.98
C ILE A 424 23.56 -2.76 24.62
N SER A 425 24.67 -2.36 23.97
CA SER A 425 25.59 -1.32 24.45
C SER A 425 24.85 0.00 24.74
N SER A 426 24.02 0.48 23.80
CA SER A 426 23.21 1.69 23.98
C SER A 426 22.19 1.56 25.12
N ARG A 427 21.59 0.37 25.24
CA ARG A 427 20.58 0.09 26.25
C ARG A 427 21.17 -0.02 27.66
N TRP A 428 22.35 -0.61 27.83
CA TRP A 428 22.98 -0.81 29.13
C TRP A 428 23.78 0.40 29.62
N PHE A 429 24.45 1.12 28.72
CA PHE A 429 25.40 2.19 29.07
C PHE A 429 24.93 3.61 28.75
N GLY A 430 23.83 3.79 27.99
CA GLY A 430 23.32 5.12 27.64
C GLY A 430 23.26 5.36 26.12
N GLY A 431 22.32 6.20 25.67
CA GLY A 431 21.94 6.32 24.26
C GLY A 431 23.11 6.51 23.29
N GLU A 432 24.02 7.42 23.60
CA GLU A 432 25.19 7.73 22.77
C GLU A 432 26.32 6.68 22.87
N ASN A 433 26.26 5.79 23.87
CA ASN A 433 27.30 4.82 24.24
C ASN A 433 27.16 3.46 23.52
N TRP A 434 26.63 3.45 22.30
CA TRP A 434 26.48 2.22 21.49
C TRP A 434 27.81 1.58 21.08
N PHE A 435 28.90 2.36 21.12
CA PHE A 435 30.24 1.95 20.69
C PHE A 435 31.10 1.33 21.80
N ILE A 436 30.65 1.38 23.06
CA ILE A 436 31.42 0.93 24.24
C ILE A 436 31.83 -0.55 24.13
N ILE A 437 30.89 -1.45 23.81
CA ILE A 437 31.22 -2.89 23.65
C ILE A 437 32.23 -3.07 22.50
N ALA A 438 32.06 -2.33 21.40
CA ALA A 438 32.97 -2.42 20.27
C ALA A 438 34.39 -1.96 20.65
N GLN A 439 34.52 -0.90 21.44
CA GLN A 439 35.79 -0.44 21.99
C GLN A 439 36.39 -1.47 22.94
N ALA A 440 35.61 -1.98 23.89
CA ALA A 440 36.08 -2.96 24.86
C ALA A 440 36.62 -4.23 24.17
N LEU A 441 35.94 -4.71 23.13
CA LEU A 441 36.39 -5.86 22.35
C LEU A 441 37.70 -5.62 21.57
N THR A 442 38.05 -4.37 21.25
CA THR A 442 39.38 -4.11 20.65
C THR A 442 40.53 -4.32 21.62
N LEU A 443 40.30 -4.17 22.93
CA LEU A 443 41.31 -4.38 23.97
C LEU A 443 41.72 -5.85 24.07
N SER A 444 40.75 -6.76 23.90
CA SER A 444 40.99 -8.20 23.88
C SER A 444 41.44 -8.73 22.51
N GLY A 445 41.63 -7.86 21.51
CA GLY A 445 42.05 -8.24 20.15
C GLY A 445 40.94 -8.84 19.26
N VAL A 446 39.71 -8.91 19.77
CA VAL A 446 38.54 -9.48 19.07
C VAL A 446 37.92 -8.45 18.10
N GLY A 447 37.79 -7.21 18.55
CA GLY A 447 37.34 -6.07 17.75
C GLY A 447 38.46 -5.53 16.84
N LYS A 448 38.09 -4.78 15.80
CA LYS A 448 39.05 -4.09 14.92
C LYS A 448 38.73 -2.60 14.81
N ILE A 449 39.75 -1.77 14.64
CA ILE A 449 39.57 -0.36 14.27
C ILE A 449 39.68 -0.23 12.76
N ASP A 450 38.63 0.29 12.10
CA ASP A 450 38.75 0.72 10.72
C ASP A 450 39.45 2.07 10.66
N ARG A 451 40.70 2.07 10.18
CA ARG A 451 41.52 3.28 10.07
C ARG A 451 40.98 4.30 9.06
N ARG A 452 40.04 3.91 8.17
CA ARG A 452 39.45 4.82 7.16
C ARG A 452 38.41 5.75 7.77
N ASP A 453 37.54 5.20 8.62
CA ASP A 453 36.41 5.91 9.21
C ASP A 453 36.60 6.21 10.71
N ASN A 454 37.70 5.71 11.30
CA ASN A 454 37.99 5.72 12.73
C ASN A 454 36.85 5.09 13.56
N GLU A 455 36.25 4.02 13.03
CA GLU A 455 35.14 3.29 13.66
C GLU A 455 35.58 1.93 14.20
N TYR A 456 35.01 1.56 15.34
CA TYR A 456 35.20 0.26 15.98
C TYR A 456 34.28 -0.78 15.34
N LYS A 457 34.86 -1.90 14.90
CA LYS A 457 34.15 -3.00 14.23
C LYS A 457 34.10 -4.23 15.12
N ILE A 458 32.88 -4.69 15.34
CA ILE A 458 32.56 -5.96 16.01
C ILE A 458 32.57 -7.10 14.97
N PRO A 459 33.20 -8.26 15.24
CA PRO A 459 33.08 -9.43 14.37
C PRO A 459 31.62 -9.91 14.29
N PRO A 460 31.22 -10.72 13.30
CA PRO A 460 29.83 -11.15 13.11
C PRO A 460 29.19 -11.74 14.37
N PHE A 461 29.97 -12.46 15.16
CA PHE A 461 29.57 -13.09 16.41
C PHE A 461 30.71 -12.93 17.43
N VAL A 462 30.36 -12.77 18.70
CA VAL A 462 31.27 -12.59 19.83
C VAL A 462 30.86 -13.55 20.94
N SER A 463 31.79 -14.32 21.50
CA SER A 463 31.48 -15.25 22.59
C SER A 463 31.29 -14.54 23.94
N LEU A 464 30.62 -15.19 24.89
CA LEU A 464 30.52 -14.67 26.26
C LEU A 464 31.90 -14.58 26.93
N GLN A 465 32.80 -15.51 26.62
CA GLN A 465 34.16 -15.46 27.14
C GLN A 465 34.94 -14.26 26.57
N GLU A 466 34.77 -13.93 25.30
CA GLU A 466 35.37 -12.73 24.69
C GLU A 466 34.85 -11.43 25.32
N LEU A 467 33.56 -11.38 25.66
CA LEU A 467 32.97 -10.26 26.39
C LEU A 467 33.51 -10.18 27.83
N ARG A 468 33.61 -11.30 28.53
CA ARG A 468 34.21 -11.38 29.87
C ARG A 468 35.63 -10.84 29.84
N ASN A 469 36.46 -11.33 28.93
CA ASN A 469 37.83 -10.87 28.75
C ASN A 469 37.88 -9.36 28.48
N ALA A 470 36.97 -8.83 27.64
CA ALA A 470 36.91 -7.40 27.36
C ALA A 470 36.56 -6.57 28.60
N PHE A 471 35.59 -7.01 29.42
CA PHE A 471 35.25 -6.34 30.68
C PHE A 471 36.37 -6.40 31.72
N ASP A 472 37.07 -7.53 31.84
CA ASP A 472 38.22 -7.67 32.74
C ASP A 472 39.33 -6.65 32.43
N HIS A 473 39.52 -6.28 31.15
CA HIS A 473 40.47 -5.22 30.77
C HIS A 473 40.01 -3.84 31.25
N LEU A 474 38.70 -3.57 31.21
CA LEU A 474 38.16 -2.29 31.68
C LEU A 474 38.32 -2.11 33.19
N GLU A 475 38.18 -3.19 33.95
CA GLU A 475 38.38 -3.20 35.41
C GLU A 475 39.85 -2.99 35.79
N LYS A 476 40.77 -3.62 35.06
CA LYS A 476 42.22 -3.50 35.26
C LYS A 476 42.77 -2.12 34.87
N GLY A 477 42.05 -1.43 33.98
CA GLY A 477 42.32 -0.06 33.58
C GLY A 477 42.95 0.05 32.19
N ILE A 478 42.57 1.12 31.49
CA ILE A 478 42.97 1.39 30.09
C ILE A 478 43.57 2.80 29.93
N ASP A 479 44.28 3.02 28.82
CA ASP A 479 45.00 4.26 28.51
C ASP A 479 44.16 5.30 27.74
N PHE A 480 42.83 5.16 27.72
CA PHE A 480 41.91 6.10 27.06
C PHE A 480 40.55 6.14 27.75
N ASP A 481 39.82 7.25 27.57
CA ASP A 481 38.46 7.41 28.10
C ASP A 481 37.41 6.78 27.16
N LEU A 482 36.73 5.74 27.64
CA LEU A 482 35.63 5.03 26.96
C LEU A 482 34.40 5.90 26.68
N ASN A 483 34.23 7.03 27.36
CA ASN A 483 33.12 7.94 27.09
C ASN A 483 33.37 8.80 25.84
N LYS A 484 34.59 8.80 25.30
CA LYS A 484 34.94 9.55 24.08
C LYS A 484 34.82 8.65 22.84
N ARG A 485 33.95 9.08 21.90
CA ARG A 485 33.70 8.37 20.63
C ARG A 485 34.89 8.39 19.67
N LYS A 486 35.76 9.40 19.74
CA LYS A 486 36.94 9.56 18.87
C LYS A 486 38.18 9.90 19.72
N ARG A 487 39.30 9.24 19.44
CA ARG A 487 40.63 9.67 19.92
C ARG A 487 41.01 10.95 19.15
N SER A 488 41.03 12.10 19.82
CA SER A 488 41.52 13.35 19.26
C SER A 488 43.05 13.32 19.23
N THR A 489 43.68 13.85 18.17
CA THR A 489 45.14 13.98 18.08
C THR A 489 45.70 14.96 19.12
N ALA A 490 44.88 15.87 19.65
CA ALA A 490 45.25 16.76 20.75
C ALA A 490 45.20 16.04 22.12
N ASP A 491 44.28 15.08 22.31
CA ASP A 491 44.11 14.34 23.56
C ASP A 491 45.27 13.36 23.80
N ALA A 492 45.86 12.85 22.71
CA ALA A 492 47.01 11.93 22.73
C ALA A 492 48.29 12.54 23.36
N VAL A 493 48.40 13.87 23.43
CA VAL A 493 49.58 14.56 23.98
C VAL A 493 49.40 14.91 25.46
N THR A 494 48.16 15.12 25.93
CA THR A 494 47.83 15.44 27.33
C THR A 494 47.44 14.24 28.21
N GLU A 495 47.04 13.11 27.62
CA GLU A 495 46.60 11.90 28.36
C GLU A 495 47.72 10.86 28.58
N VAL A 496 48.98 11.22 28.29
CA VAL A 496 50.12 10.33 28.55
C VAL A 496 50.22 10.07 30.06
N ASN A 497 49.97 8.82 30.46
CA ASN A 497 49.98 8.26 31.83
C ASN A 497 48.67 8.32 32.65
N LYS A 498 47.50 8.57 32.05
CA LYS A 498 46.23 8.45 32.80
C LYS A 498 45.58 7.10 32.57
N THR A 499 45.52 6.27 33.62
CA THR A 499 44.80 4.99 33.62
C THR A 499 43.35 5.23 34.02
N TYR A 500 42.41 4.79 33.19
CA TYR A 500 40.98 4.83 33.43
C TYR A 500 40.47 3.45 33.82
N THR A 501 39.92 3.29 35.01
CA THR A 501 39.29 2.05 35.48
C THR A 501 37.77 2.19 35.47
N TYR A 502 37.09 1.13 35.07
CA TYR A 502 35.63 1.10 35.00
C TYR A 502 35.06 0.09 35.98
N SER A 503 33.98 0.49 36.65
CA SER A 503 33.18 -0.34 37.55
C SER A 503 31.73 -0.26 37.09
N ALA A 504 30.85 -1.09 37.70
CA ALA A 504 29.43 -1.04 37.39
C ALA A 504 28.85 0.39 37.56
N GLU A 505 29.34 1.13 38.56
CA GLU A 505 28.86 2.46 38.95
C GLU A 505 29.14 3.55 37.92
N ASN A 506 30.23 3.44 37.17
CA ASN A 506 30.60 4.46 36.19
C ASN A 506 30.34 4.03 34.74
N LEU A 507 29.94 2.78 34.50
CA LEU A 507 29.69 2.24 33.17
C LEU A 507 28.20 1.97 32.91
N PHE A 508 27.48 1.34 33.84
CA PHE A 508 26.08 0.97 33.66
C PHE A 508 25.13 2.09 34.10
N LYS A 509 23.91 2.10 33.54
CA LYS A 509 22.87 3.07 33.94
C LYS A 509 22.51 2.95 35.42
N GLU A 510 22.32 4.10 36.07
CA GLU A 510 21.95 4.22 37.49
C GLU A 510 20.71 3.39 37.87
N ARG A 511 19.72 3.27 36.97
CA ARG A 511 18.52 2.44 37.21
C ARG A 511 18.83 0.97 37.57
N TYR A 512 19.96 0.43 37.13
CA TYR A 512 20.36 -0.94 37.45
C TYR A 512 20.97 -1.03 38.85
N LYS A 513 21.58 0.04 39.35
CA LYS A 513 21.99 0.18 40.75
C LYS A 513 20.76 0.21 41.67
N GLU A 514 19.76 1.02 41.32
CA GLU A 514 18.49 1.11 42.06
C GLU A 514 17.76 -0.24 42.15
N GLN A 515 17.95 -1.10 41.14
CA GLN A 515 17.41 -2.47 41.09
C GLN A 515 18.27 -3.51 41.82
N GLY A 516 19.43 -3.12 42.37
CA GLY A 516 20.34 -4.03 43.05
C GLY A 516 21.10 -4.99 42.12
N LEU A 517 21.30 -4.61 40.85
CA LEU A 517 21.90 -5.47 39.83
C LEU A 517 23.43 -5.30 39.68
N PHE A 518 24.04 -4.43 40.47
CA PHE A 518 25.50 -4.26 40.47
C PHE A 518 26.16 -5.40 41.24
N MET A 519 27.01 -6.15 40.56
CA MET A 519 27.71 -7.32 41.09
C MET A 519 29.21 -7.01 41.29
N GLY A 520 29.97 -7.99 41.78
CA GLY A 520 31.40 -7.85 42.07
C GLY A 520 32.26 -7.52 40.85
N THR A 521 31.83 -7.95 39.66
CA THR A 521 32.49 -7.67 38.38
C THR A 521 31.52 -7.05 37.37
N LEU A 522 32.06 -6.37 36.35
CA LEU A 522 31.35 -5.86 35.19
C LEU A 522 30.67 -6.99 34.40
N PHE A 523 31.32 -8.14 34.27
CA PHE A 523 30.74 -9.31 33.59
C PHE A 523 29.56 -9.90 34.38
N GLU A 524 29.67 -10.04 35.70
CA GLU A 524 28.54 -10.49 36.53
C GLU A 524 27.40 -9.46 36.56
N THR A 525 27.73 -8.16 36.55
CA THR A 525 26.74 -7.08 36.43
C THR A 525 26.02 -7.16 35.09
N MET A 526 26.75 -7.43 34.00
CA MET A 526 26.19 -7.67 32.68
C MET A 526 25.21 -8.86 32.69
N LEU A 527 25.59 -9.97 33.31
CA LEU A 527 24.72 -11.15 33.44
C LEU A 527 23.47 -10.84 34.27
N ALA A 528 23.60 -10.12 35.39
CA ALA A 528 22.47 -9.72 36.24
C ALA A 528 21.48 -8.79 35.50
N VAL A 529 22.01 -7.83 34.74
CA VAL A 529 21.18 -6.94 33.89
C VAL A 529 20.47 -7.73 32.80
N TRP A 530 21.18 -8.64 32.13
CA TRP A 530 20.59 -9.49 31.09
C TRP A 530 19.50 -10.41 31.67
N GLN A 531 19.77 -11.07 32.79
CA GLN A 531 18.80 -11.89 33.51
C GLN A 531 17.54 -11.09 33.85
N SER A 532 17.71 -9.88 34.41
CA SER A 532 16.59 -8.99 34.73
C SER A 532 15.74 -8.63 33.51
N GLU A 533 16.36 -8.38 32.34
CA GLU A 533 15.62 -8.09 31.11
C GLU A 533 14.82 -9.31 30.60
N VAL A 534 15.39 -10.52 30.71
CA VAL A 534 14.73 -11.79 30.37
C VAL A 534 13.56 -12.05 31.32
N ASP A 535 13.81 -11.99 32.63
CA ASP A 535 12.82 -12.25 33.67
C ASP A 535 11.67 -11.25 33.61
N TYR A 536 11.97 -9.96 33.39
CA TYR A 536 10.93 -8.95 33.19
C TYR A 536 10.06 -9.28 31.98
N LYS A 537 10.65 -9.68 30.85
CA LYS A 537 9.87 -10.03 29.65
C LYS A 537 8.97 -11.24 29.87
N PHE A 538 9.46 -12.30 30.52
CA PHE A 538 8.64 -13.45 30.90
C PHE A 538 7.55 -13.07 31.91
N SER A 539 7.86 -12.19 32.87
CA SER A 539 6.88 -11.69 33.85
C SER A 539 5.76 -10.91 33.16
N GLN A 540 6.06 -10.07 32.17
CA GLN A 540 5.03 -9.38 31.38
C GLN A 540 4.06 -10.36 30.70
N ILE A 541 4.56 -11.48 30.19
CA ILE A 541 3.76 -12.48 29.48
C ILE A 541 2.94 -13.34 30.45
N PHE A 542 3.57 -13.90 31.48
CA PHE A 542 3.00 -14.96 32.32
C PHE A 542 2.48 -14.44 33.66
N ASP A 543 3.27 -13.65 34.38
CA ASP A 543 3.10 -13.49 35.84
C ASP A 543 2.42 -12.17 36.22
N GLY A 544 2.68 -11.11 35.46
CA GLY A 544 2.40 -9.72 35.76
C GLY A 544 3.65 -9.04 36.30
N PHE A 545 3.60 -7.72 36.48
CA PHE A 545 4.74 -6.96 36.99
C PHE A 545 4.28 -5.74 37.79
N GLU A 546 5.15 -5.25 38.66
CA GLU A 546 4.89 -4.04 39.43
C GLU A 546 5.43 -2.81 38.70
N VAL A 547 4.66 -1.73 38.75
CA VAL A 547 5.04 -0.42 38.23
C VAL A 547 5.01 0.56 39.38
N ARG A 548 6.16 1.12 39.69
CA ARG A 548 6.30 2.22 40.63
C ARG A 548 6.03 3.53 39.90
N ARG A 549 5.12 4.35 40.43
CA ARG A 549 4.85 5.70 39.94
C ARG A 549 4.97 6.66 41.09
N GLN A 550 5.63 7.79 40.87
CA GLN A 550 5.51 8.93 41.75
C GLN A 550 4.21 9.66 41.43
N ASP A 551 3.42 9.95 42.46
CA ASP A 551 2.27 10.83 42.30
C ASP A 551 2.68 12.31 42.34
N LYS A 552 1.70 13.22 42.26
CA LYS A 552 1.94 14.67 42.25
C LYS A 552 2.57 15.18 43.56
N ASN A 553 2.58 14.37 44.62
CA ASN A 553 3.13 14.72 45.94
C ASN A 553 4.49 14.02 46.18
N ASN A 554 5.10 13.41 45.16
CA ASN A 554 6.31 12.58 45.26
C ASN A 554 6.15 11.33 46.15
N GLU A 555 4.92 10.88 46.43
CA GLU A 555 4.70 9.61 47.12
C GLU A 555 4.77 8.46 46.12
N GLU A 556 5.51 7.41 46.48
CA GLU A 556 5.67 6.22 45.65
C GLU A 556 4.42 5.34 45.74
N LYS A 557 3.69 5.20 44.63
CA LYS A 557 2.61 4.22 44.48
C LYS A 557 3.07 3.02 43.68
N ILE A 558 2.88 1.84 44.26
CA ILE A 558 3.11 0.56 43.62
C ILE A 558 1.79 0.12 42.98
N GLY A 559 1.74 0.11 41.65
CA GLY A 559 0.63 -0.45 40.88
C GLY A 559 1.01 -1.82 40.33
N LYS A 560 0.13 -2.83 40.48
CA LYS A 560 0.33 -4.14 39.87
C LYS A 560 -0.29 -4.16 38.47
N VAL A 561 0.51 -4.47 37.46
CA VAL A 561 0.08 -4.71 36.09
C VAL A 561 -0.12 -6.20 35.88
N GLU A 562 -1.30 -6.55 35.39
CA GLU A 562 -1.66 -7.92 35.05
C GLU A 562 -0.82 -8.44 33.87
N SER A 563 -0.59 -9.77 33.81
CA SER A 563 0.13 -10.37 32.70
C SER A 563 -0.66 -10.32 31.40
N PHE A 564 0.04 -10.32 30.26
CA PHE A 564 -0.59 -10.31 28.95
C PHE A 564 -1.49 -11.53 28.74
N LEU A 565 -1.08 -12.71 29.24
CA LEU A 565 -1.91 -13.91 29.19
C LEU A 565 -3.19 -13.77 30.01
N ARG A 566 -3.12 -13.29 31.26
CA ARG A 566 -4.34 -13.10 32.05
C ARG A 566 -5.27 -12.05 31.43
N GLY A 567 -4.69 -10.97 30.88
CA GLY A 567 -5.44 -9.98 30.11
C GLY A 567 -6.16 -10.60 28.92
N PHE A 568 -5.51 -11.51 28.18
CA PHE A 568 -6.15 -12.25 27.09
C PHE A 568 -7.24 -13.21 27.59
N GLU A 569 -6.97 -14.03 28.61
CA GLU A 569 -7.93 -15.00 29.15
C GLU A 569 -9.21 -14.35 29.68
N ARG A 570 -9.12 -13.12 30.17
CA ARG A 570 -10.28 -12.35 30.65
C ARG A 570 -11.28 -12.01 29.53
N TYR A 571 -10.81 -11.71 28.32
CA TYR A 571 -11.64 -11.19 27.22
C TYR A 571 -11.81 -12.17 26.06
N ARG A 572 -11.07 -13.28 26.02
CA ARG A 572 -11.09 -14.23 24.88
C ARG A 572 -12.47 -14.83 24.57
N ASN A 573 -13.39 -14.82 25.55
CA ASN A 573 -14.75 -15.34 25.40
C ASN A 573 -15.76 -14.26 25.00
N GLU A 574 -15.35 -12.99 24.96
CA GLU A 574 -16.17 -11.88 24.50
C GLU A 574 -16.07 -11.74 22.98
N LYS A 575 -17.11 -11.18 22.35
CA LYS A 575 -17.03 -10.83 20.92
C LYS A 575 -15.98 -9.73 20.72
N PHE A 576 -15.07 -9.89 19.76
CA PHE A 576 -14.08 -8.86 19.47
C PHE A 576 -14.76 -7.57 18.97
N ASP A 577 -14.54 -6.44 19.65
CA ASP A 577 -15.07 -5.13 19.26
C ASP A 577 -14.04 -4.01 19.51
N LYS A 578 -13.72 -3.25 18.46
CA LYS A 578 -12.79 -2.10 18.52
C LYS A 578 -13.38 -0.90 19.26
N ASN A 579 -14.69 -0.88 19.47
CA ASN A 579 -15.44 0.19 20.12
C ASN A 579 -15.52 0.02 21.63
N VAL A 580 -15.06 -1.10 22.18
CA VAL A 580 -14.86 -1.25 23.62
C VAL A 580 -13.64 -0.41 24.01
N LYS A 581 -13.88 0.74 24.65
CA LYS A 581 -12.87 1.76 24.98
C LYS A 581 -12.55 1.84 26.46
N ASP A 582 -11.31 2.20 26.77
CA ASP A 582 -10.90 2.61 28.12
C ASP A 582 -11.20 4.10 28.39
N LYS A 583 -10.85 4.59 29.59
CA LYS A 583 -11.04 6.00 29.99
C LYS A 583 -10.23 7.01 29.16
N LEU A 584 -9.31 6.55 28.33
CA LEU A 584 -8.46 7.35 27.45
C LEU A 584 -8.85 7.18 25.97
N ASP A 585 -10.04 6.64 25.69
CA ASP A 585 -10.57 6.38 24.34
C ASP A 585 -9.73 5.37 23.52
N ARG A 586 -8.95 4.52 24.19
CA ARG A 586 -8.16 3.46 23.55
C ARG A 586 -8.96 2.18 23.51
N SER A 587 -8.88 1.45 22.40
CA SER A 587 -9.60 0.17 22.27
C SER A 587 -8.96 -0.88 23.17
N ILE A 588 -9.74 -1.38 24.14
CA ILE A 588 -9.30 -2.40 25.10
C ILE A 588 -8.92 -3.69 24.36
N HIS A 589 -9.77 -4.16 23.45
CA HIS A 589 -9.53 -5.43 22.75
C HIS A 589 -8.30 -5.36 21.84
N VAL A 590 -8.10 -4.23 21.13
CA VAL A 590 -6.90 -4.02 20.30
C VAL A 590 -5.64 -4.01 21.16
N GLU A 591 -5.69 -3.36 22.32
CA GLU A 591 -4.55 -3.28 23.23
C GLU A 591 -4.15 -4.65 23.79
N ILE A 592 -5.13 -5.52 24.09
CA ILE A 592 -4.87 -6.91 24.52
C ILE A 592 -4.12 -7.69 23.44
N VAL A 593 -4.60 -7.64 22.19
CA VAL A 593 -3.95 -8.34 21.08
C VAL A 593 -2.52 -7.82 20.90
N LYS A 594 -2.35 -6.49 20.87
CA LYS A 594 -1.05 -5.84 20.74
C LYS A 594 -0.09 -6.24 21.86
N ASN A 595 -0.56 -6.20 23.10
CA ASN A 595 0.26 -6.55 24.25
C ASN A 595 0.75 -7.99 24.18
N LEU A 596 -0.12 -8.95 23.85
CA LEU A 596 0.28 -10.36 23.83
C LEU A 596 1.18 -10.69 22.64
N ILE A 597 0.79 -10.31 21.40
CA ILE A 597 1.54 -10.74 20.22
C ILE A 597 2.73 -9.83 19.89
N GLU A 598 2.56 -8.50 19.95
CA GLU A 598 3.62 -7.55 19.60
C GLU A 598 4.57 -7.35 20.79
N GLU A 599 4.07 -6.89 21.94
CA GLU A 599 4.92 -6.55 23.10
C GLU A 599 5.39 -7.77 23.92
N GLY A 600 4.64 -8.87 23.85
CA GLY A 600 4.97 -10.16 24.44
C GLY A 600 5.81 -11.01 23.49
N TYR A 601 5.15 -11.75 22.60
CA TYR A 601 5.78 -12.79 21.78
C TYR A 601 6.82 -12.26 20.79
N LEU A 602 6.51 -11.22 20.00
CA LEU A 602 7.44 -10.69 19.00
C LEU A 602 8.66 -10.02 19.66
N ARG A 603 8.48 -9.27 20.75
CA ARG A 603 9.61 -8.71 21.51
C ARG A 603 10.46 -9.80 22.16
N LEU A 604 9.86 -10.87 22.68
CA LEU A 604 10.62 -12.01 23.21
C LEU A 604 11.43 -12.68 22.10
N LEU A 605 10.83 -12.90 20.93
CA LEU A 605 11.54 -13.40 19.74
C LEU A 605 12.71 -12.48 19.35
N GLN A 606 12.53 -11.16 19.40
CA GLN A 606 13.63 -10.21 19.14
C GLN A 606 14.72 -10.30 20.23
N LEU A 607 14.33 -10.50 21.48
CA LEU A 607 15.25 -10.65 22.61
C LEU A 607 16.10 -11.90 22.43
N THR A 608 15.52 -13.06 22.13
CA THR A 608 16.28 -14.31 21.90
C THR A 608 17.15 -14.23 20.63
N LYS A 609 16.78 -13.38 19.66
CA LYS A 609 17.50 -13.24 18.39
C LYS A 609 18.93 -12.74 18.58
N CYS A 610 19.25 -12.15 19.73
CA CYS A 610 20.61 -11.72 20.04
C CYS A 610 21.63 -12.87 20.06
N HIS A 611 21.18 -14.12 20.26
CA HIS A 611 22.02 -15.31 20.25
C HIS A 611 21.92 -16.16 18.98
N SER A 612 21.03 -15.80 18.05
CA SER A 612 20.88 -16.54 16.79
C SER A 612 22.17 -16.49 15.95
N LEU A 613 22.59 -17.65 15.47
CA LEU A 613 23.75 -17.83 14.58
C LEU A 613 23.41 -17.74 13.09
N GLU A 614 22.22 -17.22 12.76
CA GLU A 614 21.81 -17.01 11.37
C GLU A 614 22.48 -15.78 10.76
N LYS A 615 23.12 -15.96 9.60
CA LYS A 615 23.74 -14.88 8.82
C LYS A 615 23.39 -15.05 7.35
N LYS A 616 22.61 -14.10 6.81
CA LYS A 616 22.16 -14.09 5.42
C LYS A 616 21.38 -15.36 5.01
N GLY A 617 20.61 -15.93 5.93
CA GLY A 617 19.79 -17.13 5.68
C GLY A 617 20.52 -18.46 5.86
N GLU A 618 21.78 -18.45 6.29
CA GLU A 618 22.55 -19.66 6.62
C GLU A 618 22.93 -19.65 8.11
N ILE A 619 22.92 -20.83 8.75
CA ILE A 619 23.37 -21.01 10.12
C ILE A 619 24.90 -21.16 10.11
N ASP A 620 25.59 -20.35 10.92
CA ASP A 620 27.05 -20.45 11.07
C ASP A 620 27.43 -21.80 11.73
N PRO A 621 28.32 -22.60 11.11
CA PRO A 621 28.60 -23.98 11.54
C PRO A 621 29.52 -24.08 12.77
N ARG A 622 29.79 -22.97 13.48
CA ARG A 622 30.66 -22.97 14.66
C ARG A 622 30.13 -23.90 15.76
N PRO A 623 31.02 -24.50 16.58
CA PRO A 623 30.62 -25.26 17.75
C PRO A 623 29.83 -24.37 18.74
N VAL A 624 28.78 -24.94 19.32
CA VAL A 624 27.91 -24.26 20.30
C VAL A 624 27.78 -25.08 21.58
N GLU A 625 27.36 -24.41 22.65
CA GLU A 625 26.99 -25.07 23.90
C GLU A 625 25.56 -25.61 23.79
N ASP A 626 25.44 -26.92 23.54
CA ASP A 626 24.16 -27.58 23.29
C ASP A 626 23.14 -27.34 24.41
N LYS A 627 23.60 -27.34 25.69
CA LYS A 627 22.72 -27.08 26.84
C LYS A 627 22.02 -25.72 26.74
N PHE A 628 22.65 -24.73 26.13
CA PHE A 628 22.08 -23.39 25.95
C PHE A 628 21.27 -23.30 24.64
N TYR A 629 21.80 -23.85 23.54
CA TYR A 629 21.27 -23.61 22.20
C TYR A 629 20.14 -24.55 21.78
N THR A 630 20.01 -25.77 22.32
CA THR A 630 18.97 -26.72 21.87
C THR A 630 17.57 -26.13 21.99
N THR A 631 17.18 -25.70 23.19
CA THR A 631 15.85 -25.09 23.42
C THR A 631 15.67 -23.77 22.68
N LEU A 632 16.75 -22.98 22.54
CA LEU A 632 16.70 -21.74 21.78
C LEU A 632 16.40 -22.03 20.30
N ASN A 633 17.11 -22.98 19.70
CA ASN A 633 16.95 -23.36 18.31
C ASN A 633 15.58 -23.99 18.04
N GLU A 634 15.07 -24.80 18.97
CA GLU A 634 13.70 -25.33 18.93
C GLU A 634 12.67 -24.19 18.88
N PHE A 635 12.76 -23.20 19.77
CA PHE A 635 11.86 -22.03 19.76
C PHE A 635 11.91 -21.21 18.46
N TRP A 636 13.06 -21.20 17.78
CA TRP A 636 13.23 -20.53 16.48
C TRP A 636 12.73 -21.35 15.30
N THR A 637 12.77 -22.69 15.40
CA THR A 637 12.35 -23.60 14.34
C THR A 637 10.84 -23.55 14.20
N ASP A 638 10.33 -23.34 12.99
CA ASP A 638 8.88 -23.26 12.69
C ASP A 638 8.08 -22.19 13.45
N ASN A 639 8.76 -21.14 13.92
CA ASN A 639 8.12 -20.07 14.70
C ASN A 639 7.08 -19.28 13.88
N ILE A 640 5.83 -19.27 14.36
CA ILE A 640 4.70 -18.64 13.66
C ILE A 640 4.51 -17.14 13.99
N ILE A 641 5.21 -16.59 14.98
CA ILE A 641 4.91 -15.27 15.58
C ILE A 641 4.88 -14.17 14.52
N VAL A 642 5.91 -14.08 13.67
CA VAL A 642 6.06 -12.98 12.69
C VAL A 642 4.94 -12.98 11.66
N LEU A 643 4.47 -14.16 11.26
CA LEU A 643 3.40 -14.32 10.28
C LEU A 643 2.06 -13.84 10.84
N TYR A 644 1.73 -14.31 12.04
CA TYR A 644 0.47 -14.00 12.70
C TYR A 644 0.42 -12.57 13.23
N ASP A 645 1.53 -12.02 13.73
CA ASP A 645 1.66 -10.60 14.09
C ASP A 645 1.29 -9.69 12.91
N LYS A 646 1.89 -9.93 11.74
CA LYS A 646 1.57 -9.16 10.51
C LYS A 646 0.11 -9.34 10.09
N ALA A 647 -0.44 -10.53 10.21
CA ALA A 647 -1.84 -10.80 9.83
C ALA A 647 -2.83 -10.10 10.77
N LEU A 648 -2.58 -10.16 12.08
CA LEU A 648 -3.36 -9.46 13.09
C LEU A 648 -3.23 -7.95 12.92
N GLN A 649 -2.02 -7.41 12.72
CA GLN A 649 -1.81 -5.99 12.45
C GLN A 649 -2.57 -5.53 11.19
N SER A 650 -2.47 -6.28 10.09
CA SER A 650 -3.20 -6.01 8.84
C SER A 650 -4.72 -5.97 9.07
N THR A 651 -5.24 -6.85 9.93
CA THR A 651 -6.67 -6.94 10.26
C THR A 651 -7.11 -5.80 11.19
N LEU A 652 -6.32 -5.50 12.23
CA LEU A 652 -6.64 -4.49 13.23
C LEU A 652 -6.52 -3.06 12.70
N THR A 653 -5.64 -2.81 11.74
CA THR A 653 -5.41 -1.47 11.15
C THR A 653 -6.37 -1.13 10.01
N LYS A 654 -7.21 -2.08 9.55
CA LYS A 654 -8.29 -1.74 8.61
C LYS A 654 -9.19 -0.67 9.23
N LYS A 655 -9.51 0.33 8.40
CA LYS A 655 -10.57 1.29 8.71
C LYS A 655 -11.81 0.49 9.12
N PRO A 656 -12.49 0.87 10.22
CA PRO A 656 -13.78 0.29 10.57
C PRO A 656 -14.65 0.30 9.31
N TYR A 657 -15.38 -0.78 9.08
CA TYR A 657 -16.38 -0.81 8.02
C TYR A 657 -17.37 0.30 8.37
N SER A 658 -17.26 1.45 7.69
CA SER A 658 -18.38 2.35 7.55
C SER A 658 -19.36 1.56 6.72
N GLU A 659 -20.61 1.43 7.17
CA GLU A 659 -21.67 1.10 6.23
C GLU A 659 -21.63 2.21 5.17
N ASP A 660 -21.00 1.92 4.04
CA ASP A 660 -20.95 2.86 2.94
C ASP A 660 -22.40 3.10 2.50
N LYS A 661 -22.70 4.36 2.19
CA LYS A 661 -24.01 4.71 1.64
C LYS A 661 -24.28 3.84 0.41
N ILE A 662 -25.42 3.17 0.40
CA ILE A 662 -25.87 2.36 -0.72
C ILE A 662 -26.58 3.22 -1.76
N LYS A 663 -26.54 2.83 -3.02
CA LYS A 663 -27.35 3.44 -4.07
C LYS A 663 -28.75 2.80 -4.07
N LEU A 664 -29.78 3.61 -3.84
CA LEU A 664 -31.18 3.17 -3.98
C LEU A 664 -31.64 3.32 -5.43
N ASN A 665 -32.35 2.31 -5.94
CA ASN A 665 -32.87 2.30 -7.30
C ASN A 665 -34.37 1.98 -7.35
N PHE A 666 -34.94 1.39 -6.29
CA PHE A 666 -36.38 1.05 -6.21
C PHE A 666 -36.84 0.26 -7.46
N GLU A 667 -36.07 -0.77 -7.84
CA GLU A 667 -36.26 -1.59 -9.04
C GLU A 667 -36.22 -0.84 -10.39
N ASN A 668 -35.80 0.44 -10.42
CA ASN A 668 -35.66 1.22 -11.64
C ASN A 668 -34.19 1.55 -11.96
N ALA A 669 -33.68 0.96 -13.04
CA ALA A 669 -32.29 1.12 -13.47
C ALA A 669 -31.96 2.54 -13.98
N THR A 670 -32.98 3.34 -14.27
CA THR A 670 -32.88 4.71 -14.77
C THR A 670 -33.46 5.74 -13.81
N LEU A 671 -33.65 5.37 -12.53
CA LEU A 671 -34.18 6.25 -11.50
C LEU A 671 -33.47 7.61 -11.49
N ALA A 672 -34.24 8.69 -11.63
CA ALA A 672 -33.76 10.07 -11.60
C ALA A 672 -32.61 10.40 -12.58
N ASN A 673 -32.50 9.67 -13.70
CA ASN A 673 -31.51 9.98 -14.75
C ASN A 673 -31.75 11.32 -15.46
N GLY A 674 -32.94 11.91 -15.29
CA GLY A 674 -33.33 13.21 -15.81
C GLY A 674 -34.78 13.53 -15.44
N PHE A 675 -35.16 14.81 -15.52
CA PHE A 675 -36.49 15.32 -15.14
C PHE A 675 -37.28 15.85 -16.36
N ASP A 676 -36.97 15.36 -17.55
CA ASP A 676 -37.75 15.68 -18.76
C ASP A 676 -39.13 15.03 -18.66
N ILE A 677 -40.18 15.79 -18.98
CA ILE A 677 -41.59 15.34 -18.92
C ILE A 677 -41.82 14.05 -19.71
N ASN A 678 -41.15 13.88 -20.85
CA ASN A 678 -41.29 12.71 -21.70
C ASN A 678 -40.60 11.46 -21.13
N LYS A 679 -39.80 11.65 -20.07
CA LYS A 679 -39.02 10.61 -19.40
C LYS A 679 -39.45 10.39 -17.95
N GLU A 680 -40.51 11.03 -17.47
CA GLU A 680 -41.02 10.84 -16.10
C GLU A 680 -41.33 9.37 -15.81
N ALA A 681 -42.06 8.69 -16.71
CA ALA A 681 -42.40 7.27 -16.52
C ALA A 681 -41.17 6.34 -16.59
N ASP A 682 -40.18 6.66 -17.42
CA ASP A 682 -38.93 5.91 -17.55
C ASP A 682 -38.02 6.11 -16.32
N ASN A 683 -37.90 7.35 -15.84
CA ASN A 683 -36.99 7.73 -14.74
C ASN A 683 -37.66 7.69 -13.36
N ALA A 684 -38.98 7.48 -13.30
CA ALA A 684 -39.79 7.31 -12.10
C ALA A 684 -39.55 8.34 -10.98
N ALA A 685 -39.17 9.56 -11.32
CA ALA A 685 -38.83 10.61 -10.36
C ALA A 685 -39.37 11.97 -10.81
N VAL A 686 -40.06 12.66 -9.90
CA VAL A 686 -40.56 14.03 -10.11
C VAL A 686 -40.28 14.88 -8.87
N ILE A 687 -40.09 16.18 -9.07
CA ILE A 687 -39.92 17.15 -7.99
C ILE A 687 -41.26 17.85 -7.77
N LEU A 688 -41.77 17.78 -6.56
CA LEU A 688 -42.96 18.50 -6.13
C LEU A 688 -42.55 19.66 -5.22
N THR A 689 -43.38 20.68 -5.15
CA THR A 689 -43.16 21.81 -4.24
C THR A 689 -44.50 22.32 -3.74
N ASN A 690 -44.52 22.76 -2.49
CA ASN A 690 -45.52 23.68 -1.97
C ASN A 690 -44.82 25.01 -1.62
N GLU A 691 -45.55 26.01 -1.13
CA GLU A 691 -44.99 27.34 -0.83
C GLU A 691 -43.76 27.33 0.11
N LYS A 692 -43.53 26.26 0.88
CA LYS A 692 -42.49 26.21 1.93
C LYS A 692 -41.44 25.11 1.73
N CYS A 693 -41.76 24.05 1.00
CA CYS A 693 -40.95 22.83 0.94
C CYS A 693 -40.86 22.26 -0.48
N PHE A 694 -39.77 21.52 -0.72
CA PHE A 694 -39.55 20.70 -1.91
C PHE A 694 -39.61 19.22 -1.53
N TYR A 695 -40.18 18.41 -2.41
CA TYR A 695 -40.33 16.98 -2.24
C TYR A 695 -39.82 16.25 -3.48
N LEU A 696 -39.20 15.09 -3.26
CA LEU A 696 -38.86 14.15 -4.34
C LEU A 696 -39.86 13.00 -4.27
N ALA A 697 -40.71 12.87 -5.30
CA ALA A 697 -41.62 11.75 -5.42
C ALA A 697 -41.02 10.67 -6.34
N ILE A 698 -41.01 9.43 -5.85
CA ILE A 698 -40.51 8.25 -6.56
C ILE A 698 -41.69 7.35 -6.86
N MET A 699 -41.85 6.96 -8.13
CA MET A 699 -42.95 6.13 -8.58
C MET A 699 -42.57 4.65 -8.51
N GLY A 700 -43.41 3.86 -7.85
CA GLY A 700 -43.25 2.41 -7.79
C GLY A 700 -43.46 1.74 -9.15
N LYS A 701 -42.73 0.64 -9.38
CA LYS A 701 -42.79 -0.16 -10.61
C LYS A 701 -44.23 -0.59 -10.93
N GLY A 702 -44.67 -0.32 -12.16
CA GLY A 702 -46.03 -0.59 -12.61
C GLY A 702 -47.00 0.57 -12.42
N ASN A 703 -46.66 1.53 -11.56
CA ASN A 703 -47.43 2.77 -11.31
C ASN A 703 -46.72 4.02 -11.86
N ASN A 704 -45.76 3.83 -12.76
CA ASN A 704 -44.90 4.88 -13.33
C ASN A 704 -45.64 5.95 -14.17
N TYR A 705 -46.93 5.76 -14.42
CA TYR A 705 -47.74 6.72 -15.15
C TYR A 705 -48.59 7.61 -14.25
N CYS A 706 -48.49 7.53 -12.91
CA CYS A 706 -49.39 8.19 -11.95
C CYS A 706 -49.41 9.74 -11.97
N PHE A 707 -48.49 10.38 -12.69
CA PHE A 707 -48.51 11.83 -12.94
C PHE A 707 -48.82 12.19 -14.40
N ASN A 708 -49.22 11.22 -15.25
CA ASN A 708 -49.48 11.48 -16.66
C ASN A 708 -50.82 12.19 -16.88
N LYS A 709 -50.76 13.43 -17.37
CA LYS A 709 -51.92 14.30 -17.61
C LYS A 709 -52.85 13.83 -18.74
N GLU A 710 -52.35 13.08 -19.72
CA GLU A 710 -53.13 12.65 -20.89
C GLU A 710 -54.01 11.42 -20.61
N LYS A 711 -53.83 10.75 -19.47
CA LYS A 711 -54.53 9.51 -19.13
C LYS A 711 -55.77 9.69 -18.24
N ASN A 712 -56.32 10.90 -18.07
CA ASN A 712 -57.45 11.20 -17.17
C ASN A 712 -57.28 10.50 -15.81
N GLN A 713 -56.18 10.80 -15.13
CA GLN A 713 -55.93 10.25 -13.81
C GLN A 713 -56.65 11.07 -12.75
N ALA A 714 -57.26 10.39 -11.78
CA ALA A 714 -58.02 10.98 -10.66
C ALA A 714 -57.29 12.13 -9.95
N LEU A 715 -55.95 12.12 -9.95
CA LEU A 715 -55.10 13.18 -9.40
C LEU A 715 -55.40 14.57 -10.03
N TYR A 716 -55.82 14.60 -11.29
CA TYR A 716 -56.10 15.82 -12.05
C TYR A 716 -57.61 16.06 -12.27
N GLU A 717 -58.49 15.20 -11.73
CA GLU A 717 -59.94 15.29 -11.95
C GLU A 717 -60.64 16.28 -10.98
N ASN A 718 -59.94 16.78 -9.95
CA ASN A 718 -60.49 17.72 -8.95
C ASN A 718 -59.59 18.96 -8.72
N ILE A 719 -59.32 19.75 -9.76
CA ILE A 719 -58.54 21.01 -9.65
C ILE A 719 -59.46 22.23 -9.40
N GLU A 720 -60.51 22.07 -8.57
CA GLU A 720 -61.39 23.18 -8.13
C GLU A 720 -61.41 23.39 -6.60
N GLY A 721 -60.45 22.81 -5.87
CA GLY A 721 -60.23 23.12 -4.45
C GLY A 721 -58.83 23.69 -4.25
N ASP A 722 -58.73 24.87 -3.64
CA ASP A 722 -57.48 25.53 -3.28
C ASP A 722 -56.53 24.55 -2.56
N TRP A 723 -55.32 24.40 -3.11
CA TRP A 723 -54.20 23.66 -2.52
C TRP A 723 -53.39 24.55 -1.56
#